data_AF-A0A139SXR0-F1
#
_entry.id   AF-A0A139SXR0-F1
#
_cell.length_a   1.000
_cell.length_b   1.000
_cell.length_c   1.000
_cell.angle_alpha   90.00
_cell.angle_beta   90.00
_cell.angle_gamma   90.00
#
_symmetry.space_group_name_H-M   'P 1'
#
loop_
_entity.id
_entity.type
_entity.pdbx_description
1 polymer ?
#
loop_
_entity_poly.entity_id
_entity_poly.type
_entity_poly.pdbx_seq_one_letter_code
_entity_poly.pdbx_strand_id
1 'polypeptide(L)'
;MVFKSLGIGTDVLNVFIKTINGDYYGAAGAAASALTTLAIASVFTAFSAPAIGVVVLGALLGYYLPDKFEALFKKFNLLGINSKTNTDFQSAQSFVQRIDPLVLDLDGDGIETVSANSGITFDFNGDGLKTGTGWLNRDDGFLVLDRNGNGTIDNGSELFGIDTVKSDGTLAKDGFDALRDLDSNGDGVFDAYDLLFEQVRVWQDKNQDGISQADELKSLIELGINAIHLGSNSSNQLNNGNRISATATVEFADGSTGMAANLDLASNPFYREFLDKLQISKAAEGLPDMHGSGAVRDLQEAASQSKELADLLTQYSNLPTREKQRAALGYILSAWADTAGYPSLAQRLQAAAGDQLEVVFQYSWVQKANKPNEAQWAQKDLLEKTAILEVFNASDFYKITRRADGKFILQAGANTTVLSTTKTAEGKERLMITEDHLQLNAGQADLLNQSYNNLLNSVYQRLLLQTRLKPYLEAIDLNFTEEGIALDYNGIYQEIDKRASDPVEAIVTSFELQALLQDPALSAQLENRRSVWISKLDEKAISSLQAQITDGDFNKLAGGQLLVGSKGSDTLYGNNISGSSSHLYGGAGDDTLQVYSYSKDNLLAGGTGNDTLYGSYYSDTYLFNLGDGKDTIIESHNYNGAVDTLRFGKDIESTDIGTYKDGRDLLFKHKNGKDEVRVKNVFSSTSSGATAGENYNLERIEFADGTVWTWQQIAERGITSQANNEGETLNGWDGNDIMRGGSGNDTLDAGYGSNQLYGGAGDDILRVNAYSYDNLLAGGKGNDWLYGSYYSDTYLFNLGDGKDTIIENYNYSSAVDILRFGKDIESTDIGTYKDGRDLLFKHKNGKDEVRVKNVFSSTSSGATAGENYNLERIEFADGTVWTWQQIAERGIISQANNEGETLDGWNGNDIIQGGEGDDILDASNGSNIVYGGAGNDTIKTGNYSFDNILVGGKGNDTLYGSYYSDTYLFNLGDGKDTIIESYNYSGAEDTLRFGKDIKSADIGTYRDGKDLLFKHKNGEDEVRVKNVFSSIYSNATASEHYNLERIEFADGTVWTWQQIAERGITSQANNKGETLHGWNGNDSMQGGKGDDILDAGNGSNTVYGGDGNDTIKTGNYSFDNILAGGKGNDWLYGCYNADTYIFNSGDGQDIIVEAYGYNNAIDIVQFGNGINPNNLWLERSGYDLTVSINKTDDRITIKDWYYGSDRRIEQFHLANGKMLLESQVQNLVDAMAAFTASSSAEGDFIPAQKQQLDMVIAASWQ
;
A
#
# COMPACT_ATOMS: atom_id res chain seq x y z
N MET A 1 71.57 25.20 -44.41
CA MET A 1 72.38 23.96 -44.64
C MET A 1 71.57 22.88 -45.36
N VAL A 2 70.32 22.59 -44.96
CA VAL A 2 69.43 21.58 -45.56
C VAL A 2 69.07 21.85 -47.04
N PHE A 3 68.86 23.10 -47.43
CA PHE A 3 68.56 23.45 -48.84
C PHE A 3 69.77 23.27 -49.79
N LYS A 4 71.00 23.34 -49.27
CA LYS A 4 72.24 23.17 -50.04
C LYS A 4 72.56 21.70 -50.32
N SER A 5 72.06 20.77 -49.50
CA SER A 5 72.16 19.32 -49.73
C SER A 5 71.08 18.76 -50.66
N LEU A 6 70.09 19.58 -51.06
CA LEU A 6 68.99 19.21 -51.95
C LEU A 6 69.11 19.83 -53.37
N GLY A 7 70.23 20.49 -53.69
CA GLY A 7 70.53 20.99 -55.03
C GLY A 7 69.68 22.18 -55.51
N ILE A 8 68.94 22.84 -54.62
CA ILE A 8 68.06 23.96 -54.98
C ILE A 8 68.88 25.25 -55.08
N GLY A 9 68.93 25.83 -56.28
CA GLY A 9 69.65 27.07 -56.56
C GLY A 9 69.07 28.27 -55.80
N THR A 10 69.95 29.20 -55.39
CA THR A 10 69.62 30.39 -54.60
C THR A 10 68.54 31.29 -55.19
N ASP A 11 68.30 31.20 -56.50
CA ASP A 11 67.29 32.00 -57.19
C ASP A 11 65.85 31.54 -56.91
N VAL A 12 65.63 30.24 -56.69
CA VAL A 12 64.30 29.68 -56.35
C VAL A 12 63.92 30.02 -54.90
N LEU A 13 64.91 30.05 -54.00
CA LEU A 13 64.72 30.44 -52.61
C LEU A 13 64.36 31.93 -52.47
N ASN A 14 64.96 32.79 -53.31
CA ASN A 14 64.66 34.22 -53.32
C ASN A 14 63.28 34.57 -53.90
N VAL A 15 62.77 33.77 -54.84
CA VAL A 15 61.40 33.92 -55.39
C VAL A 15 60.35 33.47 -54.37
N PHE A 16 60.63 32.41 -53.60
CA PHE A 16 59.74 31.94 -52.55
C PHE A 16 59.64 32.94 -51.38
N ILE A 17 60.76 33.56 -50.99
CA ILE A 17 60.80 34.58 -49.92
C ILE A 17 60.12 35.89 -50.36
N LYS A 18 60.30 36.33 -51.61
CA LYS A 18 59.66 37.57 -52.11
C LYS A 18 58.14 37.45 -52.27
N THR A 19 57.61 36.26 -52.56
CA THR A 19 56.16 36.03 -52.68
C THR A 19 55.45 36.08 -51.32
N ILE A 20 56.14 35.75 -50.23
CA ILE A 20 55.58 35.74 -48.87
C ILE A 20 55.58 37.15 -48.23
N ASN A 21 56.47 38.04 -48.64
CA ASN A 21 56.60 39.41 -48.09
C ASN A 21 55.71 40.48 -48.77
N GLY A 22 54.86 40.12 -49.74
CA GLY A 22 53.80 41.01 -50.25
C GLY A 22 54.21 42.09 -51.27
N ASP A 23 55.43 42.07 -51.81
CA ASP A 23 55.87 43.08 -52.78
C ASP A 23 55.46 42.72 -54.23
N TYR A 24 54.21 42.92 -54.62
CA TYR A 24 53.82 43.20 -56.03
C TYR A 24 52.42 43.83 -56.12
N TYR A 25 52.35 45.10 -56.53
CA TYR A 25 51.12 45.77 -56.98
C TYR A 25 51.05 45.74 -58.52
N GLY A 26 50.02 45.10 -59.10
CA GLY A 26 49.71 45.25 -60.53
C GLY A 26 49.09 44.02 -61.24
N ALA A 27 48.26 44.30 -62.24
CA ALA A 27 47.27 43.41 -62.86
C ALA A 27 47.79 42.24 -63.75
N ALA A 28 48.71 41.42 -63.24
CA ALA A 28 49.13 40.17 -63.88
C ALA A 28 49.20 38.96 -62.92
N GLY A 29 48.35 38.93 -61.89
CA GLY A 29 48.32 37.89 -60.84
C GLY A 29 47.68 36.55 -61.22
N ALA A 30 47.14 36.39 -62.42
CA ALA A 30 46.38 35.18 -62.80
C ALA A 30 47.23 34.05 -63.43
N ALA A 31 48.51 34.26 -63.72
CA ALA A 31 49.38 33.24 -64.32
C ALA A 31 50.37 32.58 -63.33
N ALA A 32 50.52 33.11 -62.11
CA ALA A 32 51.43 32.56 -61.10
C ALA A 32 50.78 31.47 -60.21
N SER A 33 49.45 31.41 -60.15
CA SER A 33 48.70 30.39 -59.41
C SER A 33 48.66 29.02 -60.10
N ALA A 34 49.04 28.93 -61.39
CA ALA A 34 49.08 27.66 -62.13
C ALA A 34 50.43 26.94 -62.01
N LEU A 35 51.52 27.62 -61.63
CA LEU A 35 52.86 27.04 -61.49
C LEU A 35 53.13 26.46 -60.10
N THR A 36 52.43 26.92 -59.06
CA THR A 36 52.51 26.36 -57.70
C THR A 36 51.80 25.01 -57.59
N THR A 37 50.74 24.78 -58.36
CA THR A 37 50.01 23.50 -58.41
C THR A 37 50.83 22.37 -59.07
N LEU A 38 51.69 22.69 -60.04
CA LEU A 38 52.56 21.72 -60.73
C LEU A 38 53.83 21.36 -59.93
N ALA A 39 54.32 22.27 -59.07
CA ALA A 39 55.46 21.98 -58.19
C ALA A 39 55.08 21.10 -56.99
N ILE A 40 53.85 21.21 -56.48
CA ILE A 40 53.36 20.39 -55.36
C ILE A 40 52.94 19.00 -55.85
N ALA A 41 52.36 18.88 -57.06
CA ALA A 41 51.97 17.59 -57.65
C ALA A 41 53.17 16.68 -58.00
N SER A 42 54.34 17.25 -58.31
CA SER A 42 55.55 16.48 -58.65
C SER A 42 56.31 15.94 -57.44
N VAL A 43 55.98 16.39 -56.22
CA VAL A 43 56.54 15.83 -54.97
C VAL A 43 55.75 14.60 -54.50
N PHE A 44 54.47 14.47 -54.87
CA PHE A 44 53.61 13.34 -54.46
C PHE A 44 53.93 12.01 -55.15
N THR A 45 54.55 12.02 -56.34
CA THR A 45 54.80 10.79 -57.11
C THR A 45 56.18 10.15 -56.87
N ALA A 46 57.03 10.74 -56.02
CA ALA A 46 58.42 10.28 -55.83
C ALA A 46 58.72 9.62 -54.47
N PHE A 47 57.75 9.49 -53.55
CA PHE A 47 57.98 8.90 -52.22
C PHE A 47 57.15 7.64 -51.98
N SER A 48 57.75 6.48 -52.24
CA SER A 48 57.26 5.16 -51.82
C SER A 48 57.83 4.77 -50.46
N ALA A 49 57.52 5.53 -49.40
CA ALA A 49 57.64 5.08 -48.00
C ALA A 49 56.91 6.07 -47.05
N PRO A 50 56.02 5.63 -46.14
CA PRO A 50 55.14 6.53 -45.38
C PRO A 50 55.83 7.33 -44.26
N ALA A 51 57.10 7.10 -43.95
CA ALA A 51 57.68 7.50 -42.67
C ALA A 51 58.44 8.83 -42.65
N ILE A 52 58.82 9.40 -43.80
CA ILE A 52 59.72 10.59 -43.83
C ILE A 52 58.98 11.88 -44.26
N GLY A 53 57.88 11.78 -45.02
CA GLY A 53 57.04 12.92 -45.38
C GLY A 53 56.28 13.55 -44.20
N VAL A 54 56.00 12.74 -43.16
CA VAL A 54 55.25 13.16 -41.96
C VAL A 54 56.09 14.08 -41.05
N VAL A 55 57.41 13.92 -41.01
CA VAL A 55 58.28 14.67 -40.09
C VAL A 55 58.53 16.11 -40.55
N VAL A 56 58.57 16.35 -41.86
CA VAL A 56 58.77 17.71 -42.41
C VAL A 56 57.46 18.51 -42.45
N LEU A 57 56.31 17.84 -42.66
CA LEU A 57 55.00 18.49 -42.57
C LEU A 57 54.59 18.79 -41.12
N GLY A 58 54.88 17.89 -40.17
CA GLY A 58 54.62 18.11 -38.74
C GLY A 58 55.40 19.30 -38.15
N ALA A 59 56.63 19.55 -38.63
CA ALA A 59 57.45 20.68 -38.20
C ALA A 59 57.03 22.02 -38.84
N LEU A 60 56.45 22.01 -40.05
CA LEU A 60 55.88 23.20 -40.70
C LEU A 60 54.47 23.52 -40.17
N LEU A 61 53.65 22.51 -39.87
CA LEU A 61 52.28 22.70 -39.36
C LEU A 61 52.25 23.09 -37.87
N GLY A 62 53.20 22.62 -37.05
CA GLY A 62 53.36 23.08 -35.67
C GLY A 62 53.72 24.56 -35.52
N TYR A 63 54.18 25.21 -36.60
CA TYR A 63 54.48 26.65 -36.63
C TYR A 63 53.29 27.50 -37.12
N TYR A 64 52.32 26.91 -37.84
CA TYR A 64 51.17 27.62 -38.44
C TYR A 64 49.80 27.28 -37.81
N LEU A 65 49.71 26.25 -36.97
CA LEU A 65 48.53 25.93 -36.15
C LEU A 65 48.11 27.07 -35.20
N PRO A 66 49.04 27.83 -34.57
CA PRO A 66 48.68 28.98 -33.75
C PRO A 66 47.91 30.03 -34.56
N ASP A 67 48.30 30.31 -35.81
CA ASP A 67 47.73 31.40 -36.60
C ASP A 67 46.29 31.11 -37.08
N LYS A 68 45.88 29.85 -37.25
CA LYS A 68 44.48 29.49 -37.56
C LYS A 68 43.58 29.55 -36.33
N PHE A 69 44.09 29.18 -35.16
CA PHE A 69 43.40 29.41 -33.90
C PHE A 69 43.30 30.91 -33.62
N GLU A 70 44.37 31.67 -33.84
CA GLU A 70 44.41 33.13 -33.72
C GLU A 70 43.44 33.82 -34.70
N ALA A 71 43.23 33.27 -35.90
CA ALA A 71 42.20 33.71 -36.83
C ALA A 71 40.77 33.39 -36.35
N LEU A 72 40.56 32.25 -35.69
CA LEU A 72 39.30 31.92 -35.00
C LEU A 72 39.06 32.90 -33.84
N PHE A 73 40.10 33.24 -33.07
CA PHE A 73 40.07 34.26 -32.02
C PHE A 73 39.86 35.69 -32.59
N LYS A 74 40.43 36.04 -33.75
CA LYS A 74 40.21 37.35 -34.38
C LYS A 74 38.78 37.55 -34.92
N LYS A 75 38.09 36.47 -35.31
CA LYS A 75 36.74 36.51 -35.89
C LYS A 75 35.63 36.92 -34.89
N PHE A 76 35.87 36.82 -33.58
CA PHE A 76 34.89 37.14 -32.52
C PHE A 76 35.10 38.50 -31.82
N ASN A 77 35.87 39.42 -32.44
CA ASN A 77 36.18 40.76 -31.93
C ASN A 77 36.52 40.74 -30.42
N LEU A 78 37.57 40.00 -30.07
CA LEU A 78 37.62 39.20 -28.84
C LEU A 78 38.17 39.86 -27.57
N LEU A 79 38.42 41.16 -27.57
CA LEU A 79 39.30 41.69 -26.52
C LEU A 79 38.65 42.69 -25.55
N GLY A 80 37.51 43.33 -25.85
CA GLY A 80 36.90 44.36 -24.97
C GLY A 80 35.51 44.06 -24.40
N ILE A 81 35.09 44.88 -23.43
CA ILE A 81 33.74 44.90 -22.84
C ILE A 81 32.70 45.38 -23.85
N ASN A 82 31.51 44.78 -23.87
CA ASN A 82 30.44 45.17 -24.79
C ASN A 82 29.97 46.60 -24.52
N SER A 83 29.94 47.42 -25.57
CA SER A 83 29.54 48.83 -25.53
C SER A 83 28.11 49.09 -25.07
N LYS A 84 27.23 48.11 -25.17
CA LYS A 84 25.87 48.17 -24.62
C LYS A 84 25.87 48.37 -23.10
N THR A 85 26.92 47.92 -22.41
CA THR A 85 27.17 48.26 -21.00
C THR A 85 27.13 49.77 -20.80
N ASN A 86 27.84 50.52 -21.64
CA ASN A 86 27.87 51.97 -21.58
C ASN A 86 26.59 52.64 -22.07
N THR A 87 26.03 52.16 -23.18
CA THR A 87 24.79 52.73 -23.74
C THR A 87 23.63 52.66 -22.73
N ASP A 88 23.45 51.52 -22.06
CA ASP A 88 22.38 51.35 -21.07
C ASP A 88 22.66 52.19 -19.80
N PHE A 89 23.93 52.30 -19.38
CA PHE A 89 24.35 53.15 -18.25
C PHE A 89 24.09 54.65 -18.52
N GLN A 90 24.50 55.15 -19.69
CA GLN A 90 24.26 56.54 -20.09
C GLN A 90 22.77 56.85 -20.26
N SER A 91 21.99 55.90 -20.77
CA SER A 91 20.53 56.02 -20.86
C SER A 91 19.90 56.20 -19.47
N ALA A 92 20.40 55.49 -18.45
CA ALA A 92 19.97 55.66 -17.06
C ALA A 92 20.36 57.04 -16.46
N GLN A 93 21.44 57.66 -16.95
CA GLN A 93 21.93 58.97 -16.50
C GLN A 93 21.20 60.18 -17.13
N SER A 94 20.70 60.08 -18.37
CA SER A 94 19.97 61.16 -19.07
C SER A 94 20.63 62.56 -18.99
N PHE A 95 21.84 62.67 -19.60
CA PHE A 95 22.63 63.87 -20.01
C PHE A 95 23.98 64.11 -19.29
N VAL A 96 25.08 64.20 -20.06
CA VAL A 96 26.39 64.71 -19.61
C VAL A 96 27.01 65.70 -20.61
N GLN A 97 27.36 66.86 -20.03
CA GLN A 97 28.36 67.91 -20.33
C GLN A 97 28.78 68.19 -21.78
N ARG A 98 28.58 69.45 -22.17
CA ARG A 98 28.89 69.99 -23.49
C ARG A 98 30.26 70.67 -23.49
N ILE A 99 31.01 70.42 -24.54
CA ILE A 99 32.17 71.21 -24.95
C ILE A 99 31.75 71.85 -26.27
N ASP A 100 31.77 73.18 -26.36
CA ASP A 100 31.13 73.95 -27.45
C ASP A 100 32.17 74.65 -28.36
N PRO A 101 33.01 73.93 -29.13
CA PRO A 101 33.86 74.56 -30.13
C PRO A 101 33.05 75.19 -31.26
N LEU A 102 33.55 76.30 -31.79
CA LEU A 102 33.01 76.98 -32.95
C LEU A 102 33.51 76.29 -34.22
N VAL A 103 32.59 75.87 -35.08
CA VAL A 103 32.86 75.15 -36.34
C VAL A 103 32.32 75.90 -37.53
N LEU A 104 32.86 75.60 -38.72
CA LEU A 104 32.47 76.17 -39.99
C LEU A 104 32.07 75.07 -40.99
N ASP A 105 30.95 75.32 -41.66
CA ASP A 105 30.47 74.57 -42.82
C ASP A 105 31.26 75.04 -44.05
N LEU A 106 32.07 74.15 -44.62
CA LEU A 106 33.04 74.51 -45.67
C LEU A 106 32.58 74.18 -47.09
N ASP A 107 31.60 73.29 -47.27
CA ASP A 107 31.10 72.88 -48.58
C ASP A 107 29.63 73.29 -48.84
N GLY A 108 28.95 73.81 -47.82
CA GLY A 108 27.65 74.48 -47.92
C GLY A 108 26.46 73.53 -47.84
N ASP A 109 26.63 72.29 -47.38
CA ASP A 109 25.53 71.34 -47.17
C ASP A 109 25.08 71.22 -45.69
N GLY A 110 25.75 71.95 -44.80
CA GLY A 110 25.44 72.08 -43.38
C GLY A 110 26.41 71.27 -42.51
N ILE A 111 26.47 71.60 -41.21
CA ILE A 111 27.42 70.94 -40.30
C ILE A 111 27.12 69.45 -40.10
N GLU A 112 28.07 68.60 -40.48
CA GLU A 112 28.00 67.15 -40.33
C GLU A 112 28.97 66.64 -39.25
N THR A 113 28.58 65.59 -38.51
CA THR A 113 29.38 65.10 -37.38
C THR A 113 29.43 63.58 -37.33
N VAL A 114 30.43 63.02 -36.65
CA VAL A 114 30.51 61.60 -36.29
C VAL A 114 30.35 61.41 -34.78
N SER A 115 29.93 60.21 -34.39
CA SER A 115 29.64 59.89 -33.00
C SER A 115 30.89 59.78 -32.12
N ALA A 116 30.76 60.04 -30.82
CA ALA A 116 31.82 59.79 -29.82
C ALA A 116 32.25 58.33 -29.70
N ASN A 117 31.46 57.42 -30.28
CA ASN A 117 31.74 55.99 -30.33
C ASN A 117 32.59 55.58 -31.55
N SER A 118 32.98 56.54 -32.41
CA SER A 118 33.72 56.27 -33.65
C SER A 118 35.21 55.99 -33.44
N GLY A 119 35.72 56.08 -32.20
CA GLY A 119 37.11 55.78 -31.85
C GLY A 119 38.08 56.97 -31.88
N ILE A 120 37.57 58.19 -32.09
CA ILE A 120 38.36 59.44 -32.11
C ILE A 120 38.51 59.96 -30.68
N THR A 121 39.73 60.33 -30.25
CA THR A 121 39.98 60.80 -28.87
C THR A 121 40.72 62.13 -28.84
N PHE A 122 40.28 63.08 -28.00
CA PHE A 122 40.90 64.41 -27.85
C PHE A 122 40.83 64.89 -26.38
N ASP A 123 41.73 65.80 -25.99
CA ASP A 123 41.83 66.38 -24.64
C ASP A 123 41.25 67.81 -24.61
N PHE A 124 39.95 67.93 -24.40
CA PHE A 124 39.27 69.24 -24.44
C PHE A 124 39.49 70.09 -23.19
N ASN A 125 39.66 69.50 -22.01
CA ASN A 125 39.80 70.24 -20.75
C ASN A 125 41.28 70.49 -20.37
N GLY A 126 42.23 69.98 -21.15
CA GLY A 126 43.67 70.21 -20.96
C GLY A 126 44.25 69.51 -19.73
N ASP A 127 43.65 68.39 -19.31
CA ASP A 127 44.07 67.65 -18.11
C ASP A 127 45.07 66.51 -18.39
N GLY A 128 45.41 66.28 -19.66
CA GLY A 128 46.33 65.25 -20.12
C GLY A 128 45.67 63.90 -20.45
N LEU A 129 44.33 63.80 -20.41
CA LEU A 129 43.58 62.60 -20.73
C LEU A 129 42.72 62.77 -22.00
N LYS A 130 43.03 61.98 -23.04
CA LYS A 130 42.18 61.91 -24.24
C LYS A 130 40.96 61.03 -23.99
N THR A 131 39.77 61.53 -24.33
CA THR A 131 38.51 60.79 -24.21
C THR A 131 37.83 60.64 -25.57
N GLY A 132 37.11 59.53 -25.79
CA GLY A 132 36.32 59.33 -27.00
C GLY A 132 35.38 60.50 -27.20
N THR A 133 35.48 61.24 -28.30
CA THR A 133 34.71 62.46 -28.50
C THR A 133 34.04 62.43 -29.86
N GLY A 134 32.79 62.89 -29.91
CA GLY A 134 32.10 63.15 -31.15
C GLY A 134 32.91 64.20 -31.90
N TRP A 135 32.90 64.09 -33.20
CA TRP A 135 33.83 64.82 -34.03
C TRP A 135 33.13 65.42 -35.22
N LEU A 136 33.76 66.39 -35.85
CA LEU A 136 33.27 66.97 -37.09
C LEU A 136 33.57 65.99 -38.25
N ASN A 137 32.71 65.94 -39.26
CA ASN A 137 33.01 65.16 -40.47
C ASN A 137 34.18 65.82 -41.24
N ARG A 138 34.87 65.06 -42.09
CA ARG A 138 36.16 65.44 -42.71
C ARG A 138 36.09 66.59 -43.74
N ASP A 139 34.87 66.97 -44.12
CA ASP A 139 34.49 68.03 -45.06
C ASP A 139 34.41 69.41 -44.40
N ASP A 140 34.08 69.47 -43.12
CA ASP A 140 33.96 70.71 -42.34
C ASP A 140 35.22 71.01 -41.52
N GLY A 141 35.28 72.14 -40.80
CA GLY A 141 36.43 72.45 -39.94
C GLY A 141 36.13 73.18 -38.62
N PHE A 142 36.98 72.92 -37.61
CA PHE A 142 37.00 73.64 -36.34
C PHE A 142 37.68 74.99 -36.49
N LEU A 143 37.12 76.06 -35.91
CA LEU A 143 37.84 77.32 -35.78
C LEU A 143 38.82 77.22 -34.62
N VAL A 144 40.09 77.54 -34.87
CA VAL A 144 41.19 77.34 -33.92
C VAL A 144 42.16 78.52 -33.91
N LEU A 145 42.84 78.71 -32.79
CA LEU A 145 43.94 79.66 -32.62
C LEU A 145 45.01 79.01 -31.75
N ASP A 146 46.20 78.81 -32.29
CA ASP A 146 47.38 78.38 -31.53
C ASP A 146 47.78 79.51 -30.56
N ARG A 147 47.40 79.35 -29.29
CA ARG A 147 47.58 80.39 -28.26
C ARG A 147 48.90 80.26 -27.53
N ASN A 148 49.51 79.07 -27.54
CA ASN A 148 50.79 78.81 -26.85
C ASN A 148 52.00 78.92 -27.80
N GLY A 149 51.76 79.02 -29.12
CA GLY A 149 52.76 79.20 -30.16
C GLY A 149 53.57 77.93 -30.48
N ASN A 150 53.04 76.74 -30.18
CA ASN A 150 53.75 75.47 -30.37
C ASN A 150 53.59 74.85 -31.78
N GLY A 151 52.73 75.44 -32.62
CA GLY A 151 52.52 75.04 -34.01
C GLY A 151 51.58 73.85 -34.21
N THR A 152 50.91 73.38 -33.16
CA THR A 152 49.90 72.31 -33.19
C THR A 152 48.67 72.72 -32.38
N ILE A 153 47.51 72.15 -32.66
CA ILE A 153 46.32 72.29 -31.82
C ILE A 153 46.20 71.02 -30.99
N ASP A 154 46.52 71.10 -29.70
CA ASP A 154 46.70 69.90 -28.86
C ASP A 154 45.71 69.77 -27.70
N ASN A 155 44.97 70.84 -27.37
CA ASN A 155 43.93 70.82 -26.34
C ASN A 155 42.82 71.87 -26.58
N GLY A 156 41.74 71.81 -25.82
CA GLY A 156 40.56 72.67 -26.01
C GLY A 156 40.74 74.15 -25.72
N SER A 157 41.82 74.60 -25.05
CA SER A 157 42.10 76.04 -24.86
C SER A 157 42.46 76.77 -26.16
N GLU A 158 42.83 76.01 -27.20
CA GLU A 158 43.21 76.49 -28.53
C GLU A 158 42.04 76.42 -29.54
N LEU A 159 40.91 75.85 -29.12
CA LEU A 159 39.64 75.89 -29.83
C LEU A 159 38.82 77.10 -29.36
N PHE A 160 38.00 77.67 -30.24
CA PHE A 160 37.06 78.73 -29.86
C PHE A 160 35.84 78.13 -29.16
N GLY A 161 35.79 78.19 -27.83
CA GLY A 161 34.73 77.58 -27.03
C GLY A 161 34.77 78.03 -25.57
N ILE A 162 34.04 77.34 -24.68
CA ILE A 162 33.94 77.71 -23.26
C ILE A 162 35.28 77.70 -22.50
N ASP A 163 36.25 76.92 -22.97
CA ASP A 163 37.60 76.84 -22.39
C ASP A 163 38.55 77.92 -22.95
N THR A 164 38.06 78.78 -23.87
CA THR A 164 38.80 79.95 -24.32
C THR A 164 38.86 81.01 -23.22
N VAL A 165 40.08 81.41 -22.84
CA VAL A 165 40.30 82.59 -21.99
C VAL A 165 40.30 83.85 -22.85
N LYS A 166 39.39 84.78 -22.54
CA LYS A 166 39.26 86.08 -23.21
C LYS A 166 40.33 87.08 -22.77
N SER A 167 40.45 88.18 -23.51
CA SER A 167 41.41 89.27 -23.27
C SER A 167 41.28 89.91 -21.88
N ASP A 168 40.10 89.83 -21.26
CA ASP A 168 39.84 90.31 -19.89
C ASP A 168 40.20 89.31 -18.78
N GLY A 169 40.69 88.12 -19.13
CA GLY A 169 41.08 87.05 -18.22
C GLY A 169 39.92 86.16 -17.75
N THR A 170 38.70 86.36 -18.23
CA THR A 170 37.55 85.49 -17.97
C THR A 170 37.40 84.42 -19.05
N LEU A 171 36.79 83.27 -18.72
CA LEU A 171 36.43 82.25 -19.71
C LEU A 171 35.26 82.74 -20.57
N ALA A 172 35.27 82.36 -21.85
CA ALA A 172 34.18 82.64 -22.78
C ALA A 172 32.90 81.87 -22.41
N LYS A 173 31.74 82.45 -22.73
CA LYS A 173 30.44 81.80 -22.48
C LYS A 173 30.10 80.70 -23.49
N ASP A 174 30.60 80.83 -24.71
CA ASP A 174 30.46 79.90 -25.84
C ASP A 174 31.44 80.28 -26.96
N GLY A 175 31.49 79.51 -28.06
CA GLY A 175 32.41 79.75 -29.19
C GLY A 175 32.24 81.10 -29.89
N PHE A 176 31.03 81.65 -29.99
CA PHE A 176 30.81 82.99 -30.54
C PHE A 176 31.18 84.11 -29.55
N ASP A 177 31.02 83.90 -28.22
CA ASP A 177 31.56 84.82 -27.20
C ASP A 177 33.10 84.82 -27.24
N ALA A 178 33.72 83.66 -27.49
CA ALA A 178 35.16 83.53 -27.66
C ALA A 178 35.68 84.26 -28.91
N LEU A 179 34.99 84.13 -30.06
CA LEU A 179 35.40 84.81 -31.29
C LEU A 179 35.15 86.33 -31.23
N ARG A 180 34.08 86.76 -30.55
CA ARG A 180 33.74 88.19 -30.37
C ARG A 180 34.80 88.97 -29.59
N ASP A 181 35.56 88.31 -28.72
CA ASP A 181 36.72 88.92 -28.06
C ASP A 181 37.81 89.37 -29.06
N LEU A 182 37.77 88.85 -30.30
CA LEU A 182 38.73 89.18 -31.36
C LEU A 182 38.23 90.22 -32.37
N ASP A 183 36.96 90.66 -32.29
CA ASP A 183 36.42 91.79 -33.06
C ASP A 183 36.96 93.10 -32.47
N SER A 184 38.06 93.56 -33.06
CA SER A 184 38.85 94.69 -32.58
C SER A 184 38.27 96.03 -32.98
N ASN A 185 37.42 96.07 -34.01
CA ASN A 185 36.80 97.29 -34.51
C ASN A 185 35.37 97.49 -33.93
N GLY A 186 34.77 96.43 -33.38
CA GLY A 186 33.49 96.39 -32.69
C GLY A 186 32.26 96.46 -33.60
N ASP A 187 32.38 96.09 -34.87
CA ASP A 187 31.29 96.16 -35.85
C ASP A 187 30.36 94.94 -35.84
N GLY A 188 30.69 93.91 -35.06
CA GLY A 188 29.90 92.69 -34.90
C GLY A 188 30.20 91.61 -35.96
N VAL A 189 31.24 91.80 -36.76
CA VAL A 189 31.71 90.86 -37.78
C VAL A 189 33.20 90.62 -37.55
N PHE A 190 33.64 89.37 -37.63
CA PHE A 190 35.08 89.03 -37.62
C PHE A 190 35.59 88.95 -39.06
N ASP A 191 36.36 89.95 -39.50
CA ASP A 191 36.82 90.10 -40.89
C ASP A 191 38.27 90.62 -41.01
N ALA A 192 38.73 90.88 -42.23
CA ALA A 192 40.11 91.32 -42.51
C ALA A 192 40.50 92.67 -41.87
N TYR A 193 39.55 93.43 -41.29
CA TYR A 193 39.82 94.63 -40.52
C TYR A 193 40.15 94.33 -39.04
N ASP A 194 40.08 93.07 -38.61
CA ASP A 194 40.44 92.64 -37.27
C ASP A 194 41.89 92.21 -37.09
N LEU A 195 42.48 92.62 -35.96
CA LEU A 195 43.91 92.42 -35.66
C LEU A 195 44.39 90.96 -35.74
N LEU A 196 43.51 90.01 -35.46
CA LEU A 196 43.86 88.58 -35.38
C LEU A 196 43.25 87.74 -36.51
N PHE A 197 42.63 88.36 -37.52
CA PHE A 197 42.02 87.65 -38.66
C PHE A 197 43.03 86.77 -39.40
N GLU A 198 44.27 87.26 -39.59
CA GLU A 198 45.35 86.50 -40.24
C GLU A 198 45.96 85.39 -39.35
N GLN A 199 45.63 85.31 -38.06
CA GLN A 199 46.17 84.33 -37.11
C GLN A 199 45.19 83.18 -36.82
N VAL A 200 43.89 83.43 -36.92
CA VAL A 200 42.87 82.39 -36.80
C VAL A 200 43.00 81.39 -37.97
N ARG A 201 42.86 80.11 -37.65
CA ARG A 201 42.93 79.00 -38.59
C ARG A 201 41.65 78.17 -38.53
N VAL A 202 41.47 77.33 -39.52
CA VAL A 202 40.46 76.27 -39.55
C VAL A 202 41.19 74.94 -39.58
N TRP A 203 40.88 74.07 -38.61
CA TRP A 203 41.38 72.70 -38.55
C TRP A 203 40.37 71.75 -39.18
N GLN A 204 40.76 71.16 -40.31
CA GLN A 204 39.98 70.15 -41.02
C GLN A 204 40.71 68.80 -40.89
N ASP A 205 40.31 68.00 -39.91
CA ASP A 205 40.86 66.66 -39.64
C ASP A 205 40.39 65.66 -40.71
N LYS A 206 41.27 65.34 -41.66
CA LYS A 206 40.92 64.52 -42.84
C LYS A 206 41.04 63.03 -42.59
N ASN A 207 41.96 62.64 -41.72
CA ASN A 207 42.22 61.24 -41.40
C ASN A 207 41.41 60.75 -40.18
N GLN A 208 40.73 61.67 -39.48
CA GLN A 208 39.86 61.44 -38.33
C GLN A 208 40.61 60.82 -37.15
N ASP A 209 41.87 61.20 -36.94
CA ASP A 209 42.70 60.68 -35.84
C ASP A 209 42.75 61.59 -34.61
N GLY A 210 42.13 62.78 -34.67
CA GLY A 210 42.07 63.72 -33.56
C GLY A 210 43.41 64.34 -33.20
N ILE A 211 44.41 64.32 -34.09
CA ILE A 211 45.72 64.94 -33.88
C ILE A 211 45.92 66.01 -34.97
N SER A 212 46.08 67.27 -34.58
CA SER A 212 46.31 68.32 -35.57
C SER A 212 47.67 68.18 -36.25
N GLN A 213 47.68 68.02 -37.58
CA GLN A 213 48.91 68.06 -38.41
C GLN A 213 48.96 69.30 -39.31
N ALA A 214 50.17 69.65 -39.77
CA ALA A 214 50.42 70.90 -40.49
C ALA A 214 49.66 71.03 -41.82
N ASP A 215 49.32 69.92 -42.48
CA ASP A 215 48.54 69.90 -43.72
C ASP A 215 47.01 69.98 -43.50
N GLU A 216 46.56 69.96 -42.25
CA GLU A 216 45.15 70.05 -41.85
C GLU A 216 44.74 71.44 -41.36
N LEU A 217 45.69 72.32 -41.07
CA LEU A 217 45.47 73.69 -40.61
C LEU A 217 45.51 74.67 -41.79
N LYS A 218 44.39 75.36 -42.05
CA LYS A 218 44.27 76.34 -43.13
C LYS A 218 43.94 77.73 -42.59
N SER A 219 44.45 78.79 -43.23
CA SER A 219 44.03 80.15 -42.93
C SER A 219 42.63 80.45 -43.49
N LEU A 220 41.94 81.42 -42.88
CA LEU A 220 40.64 81.88 -43.36
C LEU A 220 40.69 82.34 -44.82
N ILE A 221 41.79 83.01 -45.21
CA ILE A 221 42.03 83.49 -46.58
C ILE A 221 42.21 82.32 -47.57
N GLU A 222 42.94 81.26 -47.20
CA GLU A 222 43.13 80.07 -48.05
C GLU A 222 41.83 79.32 -48.31
N LEU A 223 40.88 79.39 -47.37
CA LEU A 223 39.52 78.85 -47.52
C LEU A 223 38.54 79.82 -48.18
N GLY A 224 39.00 81.02 -48.56
CA GLY A 224 38.16 82.03 -49.17
C GLY A 224 37.12 82.65 -48.23
N ILE A 225 37.29 82.56 -46.91
CA ILE A 225 36.39 83.17 -45.93
C ILE A 225 36.70 84.67 -45.86
N ASN A 226 35.68 85.49 -46.13
CA ASN A 226 35.78 86.95 -46.12
C ASN A 226 35.32 87.54 -44.78
N ALA A 227 34.28 86.98 -44.16
CA ALA A 227 33.74 87.48 -42.89
C ALA A 227 32.98 86.38 -42.11
N ILE A 228 33.01 86.43 -40.78
CA ILE A 228 32.20 85.59 -39.89
C ILE A 228 31.34 86.49 -39.01
N HIS A 229 30.01 86.38 -39.10
CA HIS A 229 29.09 87.20 -38.31
C HIS A 229 29.01 86.70 -36.86
N LEU A 230 29.10 87.61 -35.88
CA LEU A 230 29.12 87.27 -34.44
C LEU A 230 27.73 87.28 -33.78
N GLY A 231 26.70 87.66 -34.53
CA GLY A 231 25.30 87.56 -34.13
C GLY A 231 24.74 86.16 -34.39
N SER A 232 24.66 85.34 -33.35
CA SER A 232 24.19 83.95 -33.46
C SER A 232 22.72 83.77 -33.05
N ASN A 233 22.01 82.85 -33.71
CA ASN A 233 20.69 82.37 -33.31
C ASN A 233 20.82 81.05 -32.54
N SER A 234 20.08 80.88 -31.43
CA SER A 234 20.07 79.61 -30.70
C SER A 234 19.51 78.47 -31.55
N SER A 235 20.16 77.31 -31.50
CA SER A 235 19.77 76.08 -32.18
C SER A 235 19.74 74.90 -31.20
N ASN A 236 19.12 73.81 -31.62
CA ASN A 236 19.06 72.56 -30.85
C ASN A 236 19.09 71.34 -31.77
N GLN A 237 19.75 71.47 -32.92
CA GLN A 237 19.89 70.36 -33.86
C GLN A 237 20.82 69.30 -33.27
N LEU A 238 20.40 68.03 -33.34
CA LEU A 238 21.16 66.89 -32.86
C LEU A 238 21.63 66.06 -34.06
N ASN A 239 22.93 65.76 -34.10
CA ASN A 239 23.53 64.93 -35.15
C ASN A 239 24.58 64.01 -34.50
N ASN A 240 24.41 62.68 -34.64
CA ASN A 240 25.32 61.65 -34.11
C ASN A 240 25.72 61.74 -32.62
N GLY A 241 24.87 62.36 -31.79
CA GLY A 241 25.09 62.58 -30.35
C GLY A 241 25.62 63.98 -30.03
N ASN A 242 26.12 64.71 -31.02
CA ASN A 242 26.54 66.10 -30.92
C ASN A 242 25.35 67.05 -31.08
N ARG A 243 25.43 68.26 -30.53
CA ARG A 243 24.38 69.29 -30.65
C ARG A 243 24.93 70.57 -31.24
N ILE A 244 24.28 71.09 -32.28
CA ILE A 244 24.49 72.47 -32.74
C ILE A 244 23.64 73.39 -31.85
N SER A 245 24.28 74.19 -31.01
CA SER A 245 23.62 75.00 -29.97
C SER A 245 23.37 76.45 -30.37
N ALA A 246 24.12 76.96 -31.35
CA ALA A 246 23.89 78.26 -31.97
C ALA A 246 24.46 78.28 -33.40
N THR A 247 23.89 79.09 -34.29
CA THR A 247 24.38 79.26 -35.66
C THR A 247 24.49 80.73 -36.03
N ALA A 248 25.47 81.07 -36.88
CA ALA A 248 25.64 82.38 -37.50
C ALA A 248 26.08 82.21 -38.96
N THR A 249 26.23 83.32 -39.68
CA THR A 249 26.54 83.32 -41.11
C THR A 249 28.04 83.55 -41.35
N VAL A 250 28.61 82.79 -42.28
CA VAL A 250 29.94 82.99 -42.84
C VAL A 250 29.77 83.51 -44.27
N GLU A 251 30.53 84.52 -44.66
CA GLU A 251 30.56 85.02 -46.04
C GLU A 251 31.88 84.63 -46.69
N PHE A 252 31.80 84.04 -47.89
CA PHE A 252 32.96 83.68 -48.70
C PHE A 252 33.24 84.77 -49.75
N ALA A 253 34.50 84.84 -50.19
CA ALA A 253 35.00 85.85 -51.12
C ALA A 253 34.37 85.77 -52.53
N ASP A 254 33.72 84.65 -52.87
CA ASP A 254 32.96 84.47 -54.10
C ASP A 254 31.50 84.98 -54.02
N GLY A 255 31.10 85.49 -52.84
CA GLY A 255 29.77 86.02 -52.56
C GLY A 255 28.76 84.98 -52.10
N SER A 256 29.15 83.71 -51.96
CA SER A 256 28.34 82.68 -51.30
C SER A 256 28.37 82.83 -49.78
N THR A 257 27.37 82.24 -49.10
CA THR A 257 27.26 82.26 -47.64
C THR A 257 27.22 80.83 -47.11
N GLY A 258 27.99 80.55 -46.06
CA GLY A 258 27.96 79.31 -45.29
C GLY A 258 27.51 79.52 -43.85
N MET A 259 27.67 78.48 -43.04
CA MET A 259 27.24 78.46 -41.63
C MET A 259 28.44 78.37 -40.68
N ALA A 260 28.44 79.24 -39.66
CA ALA A 260 29.25 79.05 -38.45
C ALA A 260 28.33 78.50 -37.36
N ALA A 261 28.83 77.62 -36.50
CA ALA A 261 28.02 76.98 -35.48
C ALA A 261 28.79 76.74 -34.18
N ASN A 262 28.14 76.95 -33.04
CA ASN A 262 28.59 76.36 -31.78
C ASN A 262 28.19 74.88 -31.81
N LEU A 263 29.18 73.99 -31.79
CA LEU A 263 28.98 72.56 -31.85
C LEU A 263 29.35 71.92 -30.52
N ASP A 264 28.34 71.48 -29.79
CA ASP A 264 28.48 70.77 -28.54
C ASP A 264 28.82 69.30 -28.81
N LEU A 265 30.08 68.93 -28.63
CA LEU A 265 30.55 67.58 -28.92
C LEU A 265 30.15 66.59 -27.81
N ALA A 266 29.70 65.41 -28.20
CA ALA A 266 29.46 64.31 -27.28
C ALA A 266 30.80 63.76 -26.76
N SER A 267 30.94 63.41 -25.48
CA SER A 267 32.11 62.69 -24.97
C SER A 267 31.70 61.32 -24.44
N ASN A 268 32.55 60.32 -24.66
CA ASN A 268 32.42 58.95 -24.17
C ASN A 268 33.71 58.45 -23.51
N PRO A 269 33.81 58.53 -22.17
CA PRO A 269 34.96 58.06 -21.41
C PRO A 269 35.04 56.52 -21.28
N PHE A 270 34.07 55.76 -21.81
CA PHE A 270 34.09 54.29 -21.81
C PHE A 270 35.21 53.69 -22.67
N TYR A 271 35.57 54.37 -23.76
CA TYR A 271 36.66 53.99 -24.64
C TYR A 271 37.90 54.83 -24.32
N ARG A 272 38.80 54.28 -23.51
CA ARG A 272 40.05 54.94 -23.09
C ARG A 272 41.24 53.99 -23.31
N GLU A 273 42.38 54.56 -23.66
CA GLU A 273 43.68 53.88 -23.67
C GLU A 273 44.61 54.48 -22.60
N PHE A 274 45.26 53.64 -21.79
CA PHE A 274 46.30 54.09 -20.86
C PHE A 274 47.63 54.20 -21.60
N LEU A 275 48.24 55.38 -21.56
CA LEU A 275 49.51 55.65 -22.26
C LEU A 275 50.71 54.93 -21.62
N ASP A 276 50.58 54.45 -20.38
CA ASP A 276 51.59 53.69 -19.65
C ASP A 276 51.20 52.21 -19.51
N LYS A 277 52.05 51.29 -19.98
CA LYS A 277 51.87 49.83 -19.82
C LYS A 277 52.56 49.31 -18.56
N LEU A 278 51.90 48.43 -17.82
CA LEU A 278 52.44 47.83 -16.60
C LEU A 278 53.12 46.48 -16.89
N GLN A 279 54.17 46.15 -16.15
CA GLN A 279 54.76 44.80 -16.23
C GLN A 279 53.85 43.79 -15.52
N ILE A 280 53.51 42.71 -16.23
CA ILE A 280 52.69 41.62 -15.68
C ILE A 280 53.47 40.88 -14.59
N SER A 281 52.87 40.74 -13.42
CA SER A 281 53.46 40.03 -12.29
C SER A 281 53.45 38.52 -12.51
N LYS A 282 54.36 37.80 -11.86
CA LYS A 282 54.39 36.32 -11.91
C LYS A 282 53.10 35.65 -11.38
N ALA A 283 52.35 36.34 -10.53
CA ALA A 283 51.07 35.85 -10.02
C ALA A 283 49.93 36.02 -11.03
N ALA A 284 50.04 36.98 -11.96
CA ALA A 284 49.07 37.22 -13.03
C ALA A 284 49.43 36.48 -14.33
N GLU A 285 50.69 36.06 -14.49
CA GLU A 285 51.17 35.30 -15.65
C GLU A 285 50.44 33.95 -15.78
N GLY A 286 49.70 33.78 -16.88
CA GLY A 286 48.92 32.56 -17.17
C GLY A 286 47.50 32.54 -16.61
N LEU A 287 47.06 33.60 -15.92
CA LEU A 287 45.64 33.80 -15.59
C LEU A 287 44.85 34.24 -16.82
N PRO A 288 43.51 34.06 -16.84
CA PRO A 288 42.66 34.58 -17.92
C PRO A 288 42.77 36.10 -18.08
N ASP A 289 42.76 36.60 -19.32
CA ASP A 289 42.93 38.02 -19.64
C ASP A 289 41.85 38.58 -20.58
N MET A 290 41.64 39.91 -20.52
CA MET A 290 40.80 40.69 -21.42
C MET A 290 41.02 42.21 -21.22
N HIS A 291 40.68 43.04 -22.22
CA HIS A 291 40.74 44.50 -22.10
C HIS A 291 39.70 45.05 -21.13
N GLY A 292 40.11 46.06 -20.37
CA GLY A 292 39.25 46.86 -19.51
C GLY A 292 38.38 47.86 -20.29
N SER A 293 37.57 48.63 -19.57
CA SER A 293 36.83 49.78 -20.09
C SER A 293 36.74 50.90 -19.05
N GLY A 294 36.53 52.14 -19.48
CA GLY A 294 36.43 53.27 -18.57
C GLY A 294 37.71 53.49 -17.76
N ALA A 295 37.62 53.36 -16.43
CA ALA A 295 38.73 53.62 -15.52
C ALA A 295 39.58 52.38 -15.19
N VAL A 296 39.12 51.16 -15.54
CA VAL A 296 39.88 49.94 -15.25
C VAL A 296 40.89 49.61 -16.34
N ARG A 297 42.06 49.11 -15.94
CA ARG A 297 43.08 48.54 -16.84
C ARG A 297 42.68 47.14 -17.32
N ASP A 298 43.43 46.62 -18.28
CA ASP A 298 43.33 45.23 -18.72
C ASP A 298 43.48 44.25 -17.54
N LEU A 299 42.80 43.12 -17.61
CA LEU A 299 42.55 42.25 -16.46
C LEU A 299 43.83 41.72 -15.81
N GLN A 300 44.83 41.29 -16.60
CA GLN A 300 46.13 40.86 -16.08
C GLN A 300 46.98 42.02 -15.52
N GLU A 301 46.87 43.23 -16.09
CA GLU A 301 47.55 44.41 -15.55
C GLU A 301 46.96 44.79 -14.19
N ALA A 302 45.63 44.82 -14.08
CA ALA A 302 44.92 45.04 -12.82
C ALA A 302 45.24 43.95 -11.78
N ALA A 303 45.26 42.68 -12.18
CA ALA A 303 45.63 41.56 -11.31
C ALA A 303 47.09 41.64 -10.83
N SER A 304 47.97 42.28 -11.61
CA SER A 304 49.35 42.55 -11.20
C SER A 304 49.46 43.62 -10.12
N GLN A 305 48.44 44.49 -9.99
CA GLN A 305 48.33 45.49 -8.93
C GLN A 305 47.54 45.01 -7.71
N SER A 306 46.69 43.98 -7.86
CA SER A 306 45.82 43.45 -6.80
C SER A 306 45.98 41.95 -6.60
N LYS A 307 46.53 41.56 -5.45
CA LYS A 307 46.61 40.15 -5.04
C LYS A 307 45.22 39.50 -4.92
N GLU A 308 44.24 40.24 -4.43
CA GLU A 308 42.86 39.76 -4.29
C GLU A 308 42.26 39.39 -5.65
N LEU A 309 42.44 40.26 -6.66
CA LEU A 309 41.97 39.99 -8.01
C LEU A 309 42.66 38.77 -8.64
N ALA A 310 43.98 38.63 -8.46
CA ALA A 310 44.73 37.47 -8.95
C ALA A 310 44.26 36.14 -8.29
N ASP A 311 43.98 36.17 -6.97
CA ASP A 311 43.47 35.00 -6.25
C ASP A 311 42.04 34.63 -6.69
N LEU A 312 41.18 35.62 -6.96
CA LEU A 312 39.83 35.41 -7.48
C LEU A 312 39.83 34.82 -8.90
N LEU A 313 40.70 35.29 -9.79
CA LEU A 313 40.87 34.74 -11.15
C LEU A 313 41.41 33.30 -11.14
N THR A 314 42.31 33.00 -10.20
CA THR A 314 42.79 31.63 -9.99
C THR A 314 41.65 30.70 -9.55
N GLN A 315 40.82 31.14 -8.59
CA GLN A 315 39.66 30.37 -8.15
C GLN A 315 38.65 30.18 -9.29
N TYR A 316 38.32 31.24 -10.01
CA TYR A 316 37.40 31.23 -11.15
C TYR A 316 37.78 30.22 -12.22
N SER A 317 39.08 30.13 -12.53
CA SER A 317 39.60 29.20 -13.54
C SER A 317 39.39 27.72 -13.19
N ASN A 318 39.21 27.40 -11.91
CA ASN A 318 39.01 26.04 -11.41
C ASN A 318 37.53 25.70 -11.12
N LEU A 319 36.59 26.63 -11.33
CA LEU A 319 35.17 26.38 -11.07
C LEU A 319 34.58 25.48 -12.17
N PRO A 320 33.91 24.36 -11.79
CA PRO A 320 33.56 23.31 -12.75
C PRO A 320 32.28 23.57 -13.56
N THR A 321 31.40 24.48 -13.12
CA THR A 321 30.08 24.70 -13.72
C THR A 321 29.85 26.16 -14.11
N ARG A 322 28.97 26.39 -15.10
CA ARG A 322 28.55 27.74 -15.52
C ARG A 322 27.99 28.55 -14.37
N GLU A 323 27.10 27.96 -13.57
CA GLU A 323 26.47 28.62 -12.42
C GLU A 323 27.52 29.15 -11.43
N LYS A 324 28.49 28.32 -11.05
CA LYS A 324 29.57 28.71 -10.13
C LYS A 324 30.46 29.80 -10.72
N GLN A 325 30.83 29.69 -12.00
CA GLN A 325 31.60 30.73 -12.69
C GLN A 325 30.85 32.06 -12.69
N ARG A 326 29.58 32.08 -13.11
CA ARG A 326 28.77 33.31 -13.14
C ARG A 326 28.60 33.95 -11.76
N ALA A 327 28.39 33.14 -10.71
CA ALA A 327 28.28 33.64 -9.34
C ALA A 327 29.58 34.30 -8.84
N ALA A 328 30.74 33.80 -9.28
CA ALA A 328 32.04 34.37 -8.90
C ALA A 328 32.36 35.71 -9.60
N LEU A 329 31.75 35.99 -10.76
CA LEU A 329 32.05 37.20 -11.54
C LEU A 329 31.75 38.51 -10.81
N GLY A 330 30.73 38.56 -9.96
CA GLY A 330 30.42 39.77 -9.19
C GLY A 330 31.59 40.20 -8.29
N TYR A 331 32.24 39.24 -7.63
CA TYR A 331 33.43 39.49 -6.82
C TYR A 331 34.63 39.93 -7.67
N ILE A 332 34.80 39.33 -8.85
CA ILE A 332 35.86 39.71 -9.80
C ILE A 332 35.65 41.13 -10.32
N LEU A 333 34.43 41.49 -10.71
CA LEU A 333 34.09 42.83 -11.18
C LEU A 333 34.34 43.89 -10.11
N SER A 334 33.97 43.61 -8.86
CA SER A 334 34.24 44.50 -7.73
C SER A 334 35.75 44.68 -7.51
N ALA A 335 36.49 43.58 -7.34
CA ALA A 335 37.93 43.62 -7.11
C ALA A 335 38.70 44.25 -8.30
N TRP A 336 38.18 44.11 -9.52
CA TRP A 336 38.73 44.73 -10.71
C TRP A 336 38.47 46.23 -10.74
N ALA A 337 37.24 46.67 -10.41
CA ALA A 337 36.92 48.09 -10.26
C ALA A 337 37.79 48.77 -9.19
N ASP A 338 38.06 48.10 -8.06
CA ASP A 338 38.87 48.64 -6.96
C ASP A 338 40.32 48.95 -7.38
N THR A 339 40.84 48.30 -8.43
CA THR A 339 42.21 48.57 -8.94
C THR A 339 42.35 49.93 -9.63
N ALA A 340 41.26 50.52 -10.11
CA ALA A 340 41.26 51.77 -10.87
C ALA A 340 41.54 53.02 -10.00
N GLY A 341 41.36 52.91 -8.67
CA GLY A 341 41.45 54.07 -7.77
C GLY A 341 40.41 55.17 -8.06
N TYR A 342 39.31 54.82 -8.73
CA TYR A 342 38.23 55.77 -9.06
C TYR A 342 37.51 56.20 -7.77
N PRO A 343 37.36 57.51 -7.49
CA PRO A 343 36.78 57.97 -6.23
C PRO A 343 35.33 57.50 -6.01
N SER A 344 35.08 56.83 -4.90
CA SER A 344 33.72 56.42 -4.50
C SER A 344 32.82 57.63 -4.24
N LEU A 345 31.50 57.47 -4.31
CA LEU A 345 30.52 58.52 -4.00
C LEU A 345 30.79 59.20 -2.64
N ALA A 346 31.12 58.40 -1.62
CA ALA A 346 31.44 58.93 -0.29
C ALA A 346 32.71 59.80 -0.30
N GLN A 347 33.75 59.39 -1.03
CA GLN A 347 34.99 60.18 -1.19
C GLN A 347 34.73 61.46 -1.99
N ARG A 348 33.97 61.39 -3.09
CA ARG A 348 33.58 62.56 -3.89
C ARG A 348 32.78 63.57 -3.06
N LEU A 349 31.86 63.11 -2.23
CA LEU A 349 31.09 64.00 -1.37
C LEU A 349 31.92 64.57 -0.21
N GLN A 350 32.83 63.79 0.37
CA GLN A 350 33.77 64.30 1.38
C GLN A 350 34.68 65.38 0.81
N ALA A 351 35.15 65.21 -0.44
CA ALA A 351 35.93 66.22 -1.15
C ALA A 351 35.10 67.50 -1.41
N ALA A 352 33.83 67.37 -1.82
CA ALA A 352 32.93 68.51 -2.01
C ALA A 352 32.56 69.24 -0.70
N ALA A 353 32.57 68.52 0.43
CA ALA A 353 32.26 69.06 1.75
C ALA A 353 33.44 69.80 2.41
N GLY A 354 34.68 69.43 2.08
CA GLY A 354 35.91 69.96 2.68
C GLY A 354 36.13 69.51 4.13
N ASP A 355 37.24 69.93 4.74
CA ASP A 355 37.71 69.43 6.05
C ASP A 355 36.81 69.77 7.26
N GLN A 356 35.82 70.66 7.09
CA GLN A 356 34.97 71.15 8.18
C GLN A 356 33.71 70.31 8.42
N LEU A 357 33.40 69.36 7.53
CA LEU A 357 32.20 68.52 7.54
C LEU A 357 32.59 67.05 7.43
N GLU A 358 32.11 66.22 8.36
CA GLU A 358 32.31 64.77 8.31
C GLU A 358 31.17 64.14 7.47
N VAL A 359 31.52 63.45 6.38
CA VAL A 359 30.57 62.69 5.57
C VAL A 359 30.59 61.22 5.99
N VAL A 360 29.42 60.71 6.39
CA VAL A 360 29.25 59.30 6.78
C VAL A 360 28.23 58.63 5.87
N PHE A 361 28.67 57.63 5.12
CA PHE A 361 27.79 56.72 4.38
C PHE A 361 27.52 55.47 5.20
N GLN A 362 26.25 55.17 5.48
CA GLN A 362 25.85 53.98 6.22
C GLN A 362 24.40 53.60 5.87
N TYR A 363 24.12 52.31 5.66
CA TYR A 363 22.75 51.86 5.41
C TYR A 363 21.82 52.09 6.61
N SER A 364 20.55 52.43 6.34
CA SER A 364 19.57 52.86 7.34
C SER A 364 19.30 51.80 8.42
N TRP A 365 19.40 50.51 8.07
CA TRP A 365 19.19 49.39 9.00
C TRP A 365 20.34 49.19 9.98
N VAL A 366 21.55 49.67 9.67
CA VAL A 366 22.70 49.59 10.58
C VAL A 366 22.54 50.55 11.76
N GLN A 367 21.87 51.70 11.56
CA GLN A 367 21.54 52.63 12.64
C GLN A 367 20.45 52.09 13.58
N LYS A 368 19.54 51.25 13.07
CA LYS A 368 18.37 50.73 13.81
C LYS A 368 18.56 49.32 14.38
N ALA A 369 19.69 48.66 14.11
CA ALA A 369 19.98 47.26 14.46
C ALA A 369 18.90 46.25 13.97
N ASN A 370 18.27 46.51 12.83
CA ASN A 370 17.23 45.66 12.24
C ASN A 370 17.78 44.82 11.07
N LYS A 371 17.17 43.64 10.83
CA LYS A 371 17.43 42.89 9.59
C LYS A 371 16.81 43.64 8.39
N PRO A 372 17.56 43.87 7.30
CA PRO A 372 17.02 44.50 6.09
C PRO A 372 15.92 43.65 5.45
N ASN A 373 14.91 44.32 4.87
CA ASN A 373 13.85 43.67 4.09
C ASN A 373 14.28 43.44 2.62
N GLU A 374 13.47 42.74 1.83
CA GLU A 374 13.75 42.40 0.43
C GLU A 374 14.01 43.63 -0.44
N ALA A 375 13.24 44.71 -0.27
CA ALA A 375 13.42 45.96 -1.00
C ALA A 375 14.75 46.66 -0.65
N GLN A 376 15.17 46.62 0.62
CA GLN A 376 16.45 47.17 1.08
C GLN A 376 17.64 46.36 0.53
N TRP A 377 17.51 45.03 0.42
CA TRP A 377 18.52 44.19 -0.23
C TRP A 377 18.62 44.45 -1.73
N ALA A 378 17.49 44.54 -2.42
CA ALA A 378 17.45 44.87 -3.85
C ALA A 378 18.06 46.26 -4.12
N GLN A 379 17.79 47.22 -3.24
CA GLN A 379 18.36 48.56 -3.35
C GLN A 379 19.87 48.56 -3.09
N LYS A 380 20.35 47.81 -2.08
CA LYS A 380 21.79 47.65 -1.83
C LYS A 380 22.50 47.07 -3.06
N ASP A 381 21.98 45.97 -3.60
CA ASP A 381 22.54 45.30 -4.77
C ASP A 381 22.61 46.25 -5.98
N LEU A 382 21.54 47.02 -6.22
CA LEU A 382 21.53 48.03 -7.28
C LEU A 382 22.60 49.11 -7.08
N LEU A 383 22.80 49.59 -5.85
CA LEU A 383 23.83 50.60 -5.55
C LEU A 383 25.26 50.04 -5.73
N GLU A 384 25.51 48.80 -5.32
CA GLU A 384 26.80 48.12 -5.51
C GLU A 384 27.09 47.92 -7.01
N LYS A 385 26.10 47.47 -7.78
CA LYS A 385 26.20 47.39 -9.25
C LYS A 385 26.45 48.74 -9.89
N THR A 386 25.76 49.78 -9.42
CA THR A 386 25.93 51.16 -9.94
C THR A 386 27.35 51.65 -9.69
N ALA A 387 27.91 51.42 -8.50
CA ALA A 387 29.28 51.81 -8.18
C ALA A 387 30.30 51.11 -9.10
N ILE A 388 30.14 49.81 -9.35
CA ILE A 388 30.99 49.08 -10.31
C ILE A 388 30.84 49.71 -11.71
N LEU A 389 29.61 49.98 -12.15
CA LEU A 389 29.35 50.59 -13.45
C LEU A 389 29.94 52.00 -13.58
N GLU A 390 29.95 52.83 -12.53
CA GLU A 390 30.61 54.15 -12.53
C GLU A 390 32.10 54.01 -12.90
N VAL A 391 32.79 53.00 -12.37
CA VAL A 391 34.22 52.74 -12.65
C VAL A 391 34.42 52.21 -14.08
N PHE A 392 33.67 51.20 -14.49
CA PHE A 392 33.79 50.60 -15.83
C PHE A 392 33.32 51.53 -16.96
N ASN A 393 32.58 52.60 -16.63
CA ASN A 393 32.21 53.67 -17.55
C ASN A 393 33.02 54.95 -17.37
N ALA A 394 33.89 55.02 -16.34
CA ALA A 394 34.59 56.24 -15.92
C ALA A 394 33.67 57.47 -15.81
N SER A 395 32.43 57.27 -15.35
CA SER A 395 31.41 58.31 -15.32
C SER A 395 30.58 58.23 -14.04
N ASP A 396 30.48 59.38 -13.35
CA ASP A 396 29.72 59.55 -12.13
C ASP A 396 28.21 59.50 -12.41
N PHE A 397 27.51 58.51 -11.84
CA PHE A 397 26.05 58.41 -11.86
C PHE A 397 25.40 59.41 -10.93
N TYR A 398 25.92 59.54 -9.71
CA TYR A 398 25.45 60.54 -8.75
C TYR A 398 26.32 61.81 -8.82
N LYS A 399 25.77 62.90 -9.36
CA LYS A 399 26.41 64.21 -9.43
C LYS A 399 26.17 65.02 -8.16
N ILE A 400 27.17 65.78 -7.72
CA ILE A 400 27.17 66.48 -6.44
C ILE A 400 27.29 67.99 -6.68
N THR A 401 26.35 68.77 -6.15
CA THR A 401 26.39 70.24 -6.22
C THR A 401 26.22 70.86 -4.83
N ARG A 402 27.15 71.73 -4.42
CA ARG A 402 27.02 72.52 -3.18
C ARG A 402 26.31 73.84 -3.46
N ARG A 403 25.24 74.11 -2.73
CA ARG A 403 24.47 75.35 -2.84
C ARG A 403 25.11 76.47 -2.02
N ALA A 404 24.82 77.72 -2.41
CA ALA A 404 25.24 78.92 -1.68
C ALA A 404 24.69 79.00 -0.24
N ASP A 405 23.63 78.27 0.09
CA ASP A 405 23.06 78.16 1.44
C ASP A 405 23.72 77.06 2.31
N GLY A 406 24.77 76.42 1.82
CA GLY A 406 25.54 75.40 2.53
C GLY A 406 25.00 73.97 2.41
N LYS A 407 23.87 73.74 1.71
CA LYS A 407 23.30 72.39 1.49
C LYS A 407 23.93 71.69 0.28
N PHE A 408 23.86 70.36 0.28
CA PHE A 408 24.33 69.52 -0.83
C PHE A 408 23.14 68.99 -1.64
N ILE A 409 23.27 68.99 -2.96
CA ILE A 409 22.35 68.35 -3.88
C ILE A 409 23.04 67.11 -4.46
N LEU A 410 22.39 65.96 -4.34
CA LEU A 410 22.71 64.77 -5.12
C LEU A 410 21.75 64.69 -6.29
N GLN A 411 22.28 64.57 -7.51
CA GLN A 411 21.50 64.44 -8.73
C GLN A 411 21.81 63.08 -9.39
N ALA A 412 20.76 62.31 -9.68
CA ALA A 412 20.81 61.03 -10.38
C ALA A 412 19.92 61.11 -11.62
N GLY A 413 20.49 61.63 -12.72
CA GLY A 413 19.74 62.04 -13.91
C GLY A 413 18.72 63.14 -13.61
N ALA A 414 17.44 62.89 -13.88
CA ALA A 414 16.36 63.84 -13.60
C ALA A 414 15.98 63.94 -12.11
N ASN A 415 16.38 62.98 -11.29
CA ASN A 415 16.07 62.96 -9.86
C ASN A 415 17.05 63.81 -9.05
N THR A 416 16.53 64.62 -8.14
CA THR A 416 17.31 65.52 -7.29
C THR A 416 16.97 65.31 -5.82
N THR A 417 17.97 64.98 -5.00
CA THR A 417 17.84 64.81 -3.56
C THR A 417 18.65 65.89 -2.84
N VAL A 418 18.02 66.63 -1.93
CA VAL A 418 18.69 67.65 -1.11
C VAL A 418 19.12 67.04 0.22
N LEU A 419 20.43 67.05 0.50
CA LEU A 419 20.99 66.58 1.76
C LEU A 419 21.15 67.74 2.76
N SER A 420 20.92 67.42 4.03
CA SER A 420 21.00 68.36 5.15
C SER A 420 22.05 67.90 6.16
N THR A 421 22.77 68.84 6.78
CA THR A 421 23.75 68.54 7.83
C THR A 421 23.07 68.48 9.20
N THR A 422 23.62 67.68 10.10
CA THR A 422 23.20 67.58 11.50
C THR A 422 24.38 67.92 12.41
N LYS A 423 24.13 68.55 13.57
CA LYS A 423 25.19 68.83 14.56
C LYS A 423 25.41 67.63 15.46
N THR A 424 26.66 67.17 15.55
CA THR A 424 27.07 66.12 16.50
C THR A 424 27.13 66.67 17.93
N ALA A 425 27.12 65.78 18.93
CA ALA A 425 27.21 66.15 20.34
C ALA A 425 28.50 66.93 20.71
N GLU A 426 29.53 66.87 19.86
CA GLU A 426 30.83 67.56 20.00
C GLU A 426 30.90 68.89 19.23
N GLY A 427 29.80 69.32 18.61
CA GLY A 427 29.71 70.60 17.90
C GLY A 427 30.21 70.60 16.45
N LYS A 428 30.69 69.47 15.92
CA LYS A 428 31.03 69.30 14.49
C LYS A 428 29.76 69.05 13.65
N GLU A 429 29.70 69.61 12.46
CA GLU A 429 28.62 69.31 11.50
C GLU A 429 28.92 67.99 10.76
N ARG A 430 27.90 67.12 10.66
CA ARG A 430 27.97 65.81 10.01
C ARG A 430 26.90 65.67 8.95
N LEU A 431 27.27 65.16 7.79
CA LEU A 431 26.37 64.81 6.69
C LEU A 431 26.20 63.29 6.66
N MET A 432 24.99 62.81 6.94
CA MET A 432 24.69 61.38 6.97
C MET A 432 23.92 60.96 5.71
N ILE A 433 24.41 59.94 5.03
CA ILE A 433 23.78 59.38 3.83
C ILE A 433 23.43 57.92 4.06
N THR A 434 22.18 57.58 3.75
CA THR A 434 21.66 56.21 3.69
C THR A 434 21.18 55.92 2.27
N GLU A 435 20.84 54.67 1.98
CA GLU A 435 20.20 54.26 0.73
C GLU A 435 18.92 55.05 0.42
N ASP A 436 18.21 55.53 1.44
CA ASP A 436 17.01 56.35 1.27
C ASP A 436 17.25 57.66 0.52
N HIS A 437 18.48 58.17 0.53
CA HIS A 437 18.84 59.38 -0.21
C HIS A 437 19.25 59.10 -1.66
N LEU A 438 19.45 57.82 -2.02
CA LEU A 438 19.98 57.37 -3.31
C LEU A 438 18.93 56.64 -4.16
N GLN A 439 17.64 56.95 -3.96
CA GLN A 439 16.53 56.30 -4.65
C GLN A 439 16.57 56.52 -6.18
N LEU A 440 16.35 55.45 -6.92
CA LEU A 440 16.28 55.42 -8.39
C LEU A 440 14.87 55.01 -8.84
N ASN A 441 14.39 55.52 -9.97
CA ASN A 441 13.10 55.07 -10.51
C ASN A 441 13.24 53.69 -11.19
N ALA A 442 12.12 52.99 -11.41
CA ALA A 442 12.11 51.65 -11.98
C ALA A 442 12.81 51.56 -13.35
N GLY A 443 12.60 52.55 -14.23
CA GLY A 443 13.26 52.58 -15.55
C GLY A 443 14.77 52.76 -15.47
N GLN A 444 15.27 53.59 -14.53
CA GLN A 444 16.71 53.74 -14.27
C GLN A 444 17.30 52.44 -13.69
N ALA A 445 16.59 51.81 -12.75
CA ALA A 445 17.00 50.53 -12.15
C ALA A 445 17.07 49.41 -13.20
N ASP A 446 16.11 49.33 -14.12
CA ASP A 446 16.09 48.34 -15.20
C ASP A 446 17.29 48.52 -16.15
N LEU A 447 17.58 49.76 -16.56
CA LEU A 447 18.70 50.08 -17.43
C LEU A 447 20.06 49.82 -16.76
N LEU A 448 20.21 50.11 -15.47
CA LEU A 448 21.42 49.79 -14.71
C LEU A 448 21.62 48.29 -14.54
N ASN A 449 20.55 47.53 -14.29
CA ASN A 449 20.63 46.06 -14.26
C ASN A 449 20.97 45.48 -15.63
N GLN A 450 20.40 46.01 -16.72
CA GLN A 450 20.76 45.63 -18.09
C GLN A 450 22.23 45.92 -18.39
N SER A 451 22.70 47.12 -18.05
CA SER A 451 24.10 47.54 -18.17
C SER A 451 25.04 46.58 -17.41
N TYR A 452 24.75 46.29 -16.14
CA TYR A 452 25.55 45.36 -15.34
C TYR A 452 25.52 43.93 -15.88
N ASN A 453 24.37 43.44 -16.35
CA ASN A 453 24.26 42.12 -16.96
C ASN A 453 25.05 42.02 -18.27
N ASN A 454 25.09 43.10 -19.07
CA ASN A 454 25.93 43.17 -20.27
C ASN A 454 27.42 43.12 -19.92
N LEU A 455 27.84 43.82 -18.85
CA LEU A 455 29.21 43.75 -18.34
C LEU A 455 29.55 42.32 -17.90
N LEU A 456 28.73 41.72 -17.05
CA LEU A 456 28.93 40.36 -16.54
C LEU A 456 28.95 39.32 -17.67
N ASN A 457 28.03 39.41 -18.64
CA ASN A 457 28.01 38.52 -19.81
C ASN A 457 29.25 38.69 -20.70
N SER A 458 29.72 39.93 -20.89
CA SER A 458 30.95 40.20 -21.63
C SER A 458 32.12 39.48 -20.98
N VAL A 459 32.34 39.70 -19.68
CA VAL A 459 33.43 39.06 -18.94
C VAL A 459 33.29 37.54 -18.97
N TYR A 460 32.10 36.99 -18.68
CA TYR A 460 31.88 35.55 -18.72
C TYR A 460 32.30 34.94 -20.07
N GLN A 461 31.80 35.48 -21.18
CA GLN A 461 32.08 34.95 -22.52
C GLN A 461 33.57 35.03 -22.89
N ARG A 462 34.27 36.10 -22.48
CA ARG A 462 35.71 36.25 -22.75
C ARG A 462 36.58 35.29 -21.95
N LEU A 463 36.23 35.06 -20.68
CA LEU A 463 37.01 34.16 -19.82
C LEU A 463 36.68 32.68 -20.06
N LEU A 464 35.51 32.37 -20.63
CA LEU A 464 35.02 31.00 -20.82
C LEU A 464 36.00 30.12 -21.62
N LEU A 465 36.55 30.65 -22.72
CA LEU A 465 37.47 29.94 -23.62
C LEU A 465 38.85 29.70 -23.00
N GLN A 466 39.22 30.55 -22.04
CA GLN A 466 40.50 30.48 -21.33
C GLN A 466 40.42 29.58 -20.09
N THR A 467 39.20 29.19 -19.70
CA THR A 467 38.91 28.44 -18.46
C THR A 467 38.10 27.16 -18.73
N ARG A 468 36.79 27.14 -18.45
CA ARG A 468 35.98 25.92 -18.43
C ARG A 468 35.90 25.20 -19.78
N LEU A 469 35.95 25.92 -20.90
CA LEU A 469 35.92 25.30 -22.24
C LEU A 469 37.31 24.96 -22.78
N LYS A 470 38.39 25.40 -22.14
CA LYS A 470 39.77 25.15 -22.60
C LYS A 470 40.07 23.66 -22.83
N PRO A 471 39.73 22.72 -21.91
CA PRO A 471 40.01 21.30 -22.13
C PRO A 471 39.30 20.70 -23.35
N TYR A 472 38.12 21.21 -23.70
CA TYR A 472 37.36 20.73 -24.87
C TYR A 472 37.99 21.20 -26.18
N LEU A 473 38.51 22.44 -26.21
CA LEU A 473 39.20 22.98 -27.37
C LEU A 473 40.54 22.29 -27.62
N GLU A 474 41.26 21.96 -26.54
CA GLU A 474 42.51 21.19 -26.60
C GLU A 474 42.29 19.73 -27.03
N ALA A 475 41.05 19.24 -26.98
CA ALA A 475 40.66 17.88 -27.39
C ALA A 475 40.23 17.77 -28.87
N ILE A 476 40.28 18.86 -29.65
CA ILE A 476 40.02 18.84 -31.09
C ILE A 476 41.26 18.33 -31.82
N ASP A 477 41.12 17.25 -32.58
CA ASP A 477 42.21 16.67 -33.38
C ASP A 477 42.00 16.92 -34.89
N LEU A 478 42.95 16.53 -35.72
CA LEU A 478 42.86 16.63 -37.18
C LEU A 478 42.75 15.25 -37.82
N ASN A 479 41.70 15.04 -38.61
CA ASN A 479 41.57 13.87 -39.45
C ASN A 479 42.02 14.18 -40.89
N PHE A 480 42.80 13.28 -41.48
CA PHE A 480 43.31 13.40 -42.84
C PHE A 480 42.55 12.43 -43.75
N THR A 481 41.72 12.97 -44.64
CA THR A 481 40.94 12.18 -45.60
C THR A 481 41.42 12.44 -47.04
N GLU A 482 40.95 11.63 -47.99
CA GLU A 482 41.23 11.83 -49.43
C GLU A 482 40.71 13.19 -49.95
N GLU A 483 39.78 13.83 -49.21
CA GLU A 483 39.18 15.13 -49.53
C GLU A 483 39.87 16.33 -48.85
N GLY A 484 40.80 16.09 -47.92
CA GLY A 484 41.58 17.14 -47.24
C GLY A 484 41.75 16.93 -45.74
N ILE A 485 42.00 18.03 -45.01
CA ILE A 485 42.15 18.05 -43.54
C ILE A 485 40.79 18.46 -42.94
N ALA A 486 40.21 17.61 -42.09
CA ALA A 486 38.98 17.87 -41.34
C ALA A 486 39.25 17.92 -39.82
N LEU A 487 38.39 18.62 -39.08
CA LEU A 487 38.43 18.61 -37.61
C LEU A 487 37.81 17.31 -37.08
N ASP A 488 38.48 16.65 -36.14
CA ASP A 488 37.96 15.50 -35.39
C ASP A 488 37.52 15.96 -34.00
N TYR A 489 36.23 15.76 -33.71
CA TYR A 489 35.58 16.14 -32.45
C TYR A 489 35.44 14.98 -31.45
N ASN A 490 36.00 13.80 -31.73
CA ASN A 490 35.90 12.65 -30.84
C ASN A 490 36.41 12.93 -29.42
N GLY A 491 37.47 13.73 -29.28
CA GLY A 491 37.97 14.17 -27.98
C GLY A 491 36.97 15.04 -27.21
N ILE A 492 36.23 15.93 -27.89
CA ILE A 492 35.15 16.72 -27.28
C ILE A 492 34.07 15.80 -26.71
N TYR A 493 33.68 14.77 -27.45
CA TYR A 493 32.67 13.81 -27.02
C TYR A 493 33.10 13.07 -25.75
N GLN A 494 34.35 12.60 -25.68
CA GLN A 494 34.88 11.93 -24.51
C GLN A 494 34.92 12.86 -23.28
N GLU A 495 35.29 14.13 -23.45
CA GLU A 495 35.32 15.08 -22.33
C GLU A 495 33.93 15.49 -21.85
N ILE A 496 32.94 15.63 -22.75
CA ILE A 496 31.58 16.01 -22.35
C ILE A 496 30.82 14.84 -21.73
N ASP A 497 31.05 13.60 -22.20
CA ASP A 497 30.40 12.40 -21.67
C ASP A 497 30.82 12.12 -20.22
N LYS A 498 32.01 12.56 -19.78
CA LYS A 498 32.43 12.53 -18.36
C LYS A 498 31.51 13.34 -17.43
N ARG A 499 30.77 14.31 -17.97
CA ARG A 499 29.82 15.15 -17.23
C ARG A 499 28.39 14.63 -17.25
N ALA A 500 28.12 13.47 -17.84
CA ALA A 500 26.77 12.90 -17.92
C ALA A 500 26.10 12.57 -16.57
N SER A 501 26.85 12.65 -15.46
CA SER A 501 26.34 12.55 -14.08
C SER A 501 25.65 13.85 -13.59
N ASP A 502 25.95 14.98 -14.24
CA ASP A 502 25.27 16.27 -14.06
C ASP A 502 24.63 16.66 -15.40
N PRO A 503 23.39 16.19 -15.68
CA PRO A 503 22.76 16.39 -16.98
C PRO A 503 22.52 17.86 -17.32
N VAL A 504 22.30 18.74 -16.32
CA VAL A 504 22.13 20.18 -16.55
C VAL A 504 23.42 20.78 -17.07
N GLU A 505 24.55 20.55 -16.38
CA GLU A 505 25.85 21.07 -16.81
C GLU A 505 26.28 20.49 -18.16
N ALA A 506 26.00 19.21 -18.44
CA ALA A 506 26.30 18.59 -19.72
C ALA A 506 25.52 19.25 -20.88
N ILE A 507 24.21 19.49 -20.70
CA ILE A 507 23.37 20.17 -21.69
C ILE A 507 23.85 21.61 -21.91
N VAL A 508 24.07 22.38 -20.83
CA VAL A 508 24.56 23.76 -20.88
C VAL A 508 25.89 23.85 -21.64
N THR A 509 26.86 23.00 -21.29
CA THR A 509 28.18 22.95 -21.95
C THR A 509 28.06 22.61 -23.43
N SER A 510 27.14 21.70 -23.80
CA SER A 510 26.93 21.34 -25.20
C SER A 510 26.42 22.50 -26.05
N PHE A 511 25.53 23.35 -25.50
CA PHE A 511 25.05 24.54 -26.20
C PHE A 511 26.15 25.58 -26.38
N GLU A 512 27.00 25.77 -25.37
CA GLU A 512 28.12 26.71 -25.47
C GLU A 512 29.17 26.25 -26.48
N LEU A 513 29.48 24.95 -26.55
CA LEU A 513 30.37 24.39 -27.58
C LEU A 513 29.76 24.48 -28.98
N GLN A 514 28.46 24.21 -29.12
CA GLN A 514 27.74 24.32 -30.39
C GLN A 514 27.72 25.76 -30.90
N ALA A 515 27.43 26.73 -30.03
CA ALA A 515 27.43 28.15 -30.37
C ALA A 515 28.81 28.68 -30.76
N LEU A 516 29.87 28.13 -30.14
CA LEU A 516 31.25 28.50 -30.38
C LEU A 516 31.78 27.98 -31.72
N LEU A 517 31.63 26.68 -31.99
CA LEU A 517 32.27 26.00 -33.12
C LEU A 517 31.43 26.06 -34.40
N GLN A 518 30.09 26.15 -34.29
CA GLN A 518 29.16 26.29 -35.41
C GLN A 518 29.36 25.25 -36.54
N ASP A 519 29.78 24.04 -36.17
CA ASP A 519 30.01 22.92 -37.08
C ASP A 519 28.77 22.00 -37.13
N PRO A 520 28.23 21.69 -38.33
CA PRO A 520 27.05 20.83 -38.46
C PRO A 520 27.24 19.39 -37.95
N ALA A 521 28.43 18.80 -38.14
CA ALA A 521 28.71 17.42 -37.74
C ALA A 521 28.83 17.29 -36.22
N LEU A 522 29.47 18.27 -35.56
CA LEU A 522 29.48 18.39 -34.11
C LEU A 522 28.06 18.59 -33.56
N SER A 523 27.28 19.48 -34.19
CA SER A 523 25.94 19.85 -33.74
C SER A 523 25.02 18.63 -33.66
N ALA A 524 25.01 17.77 -34.68
CA ALA A 524 24.19 16.56 -34.72
C ALA A 524 24.56 15.55 -33.61
N GLN A 525 25.85 15.39 -33.32
CA GLN A 525 26.32 14.46 -32.28
C GLN A 525 26.06 14.96 -30.86
N LEU A 526 26.10 16.28 -30.64
CA LEU A 526 25.71 16.89 -29.37
C LEU A 526 24.19 16.83 -29.14
N GLU A 527 23.39 16.95 -30.20
CA GLU A 527 21.93 16.81 -30.13
C GLU A 527 21.52 15.40 -29.68
N ASN A 528 22.11 14.36 -30.27
CA ASN A 528 21.88 12.97 -29.85
C ASN A 528 22.20 12.72 -28.36
N ARG A 529 23.25 13.35 -27.83
CA ARG A 529 23.63 13.24 -26.40
C ARG A 529 22.65 13.96 -25.49
N ARG A 530 22.19 15.14 -25.88
CA ARG A 530 21.19 15.90 -25.11
C ARG A 530 19.92 15.09 -24.92
N SER A 531 19.45 14.38 -25.94
CA SER A 531 18.29 13.49 -25.83
C SER A 531 18.41 12.47 -24.67
N VAL A 532 19.62 11.93 -24.44
CA VAL A 532 19.89 10.98 -23.35
C VAL A 532 20.01 11.68 -21.98
N TRP A 533 20.45 12.93 -21.94
CA TRP A 533 20.55 13.69 -20.68
C TRP A 533 19.20 14.27 -20.25
N ILE A 534 18.34 14.63 -21.20
CA ILE A 534 16.96 15.09 -20.94
C ILE A 534 16.16 14.05 -20.18
N SER A 535 16.33 12.76 -20.50
CA SER A 535 15.63 11.66 -19.80
C SER A 535 16.02 11.49 -18.33
N LYS A 536 17.07 12.19 -17.88
CA LYS A 536 17.56 12.17 -16.50
C LYS A 536 17.25 13.44 -15.72
N LEU A 537 16.56 14.40 -16.33
CA LEU A 537 16.19 15.65 -15.65
C LEU A 537 14.98 15.41 -14.76
N ASP A 538 15.05 15.90 -13.53
CA ASP A 538 13.86 16.10 -12.70
C ASP A 538 13.37 17.56 -12.85
N GLU A 539 12.22 17.87 -12.26
CA GLU A 539 11.60 19.21 -12.35
C GLU A 539 12.53 20.33 -11.85
N LYS A 540 13.33 20.05 -10.82
CA LYS A 540 14.30 21.00 -10.28
C LYS A 540 15.47 21.22 -11.24
N ALA A 541 15.96 20.16 -11.88
CA ALA A 541 16.99 20.20 -12.89
C ALA A 541 16.51 20.94 -14.14
N ILE A 542 15.25 20.75 -14.54
CA ILE A 542 14.61 21.52 -15.62
C ILE A 542 14.56 23.01 -15.27
N SER A 543 14.12 23.36 -14.07
CA SER A 543 14.10 24.76 -13.60
C SER A 543 15.49 25.38 -13.60
N SER A 544 16.50 24.62 -13.15
CA SER A 544 17.90 25.03 -13.19
C SER A 544 18.42 25.21 -14.62
N LEU A 545 18.02 24.32 -15.53
CA LEU A 545 18.38 24.38 -16.94
C LEU A 545 17.79 25.63 -17.61
N GLN A 546 16.50 25.90 -17.40
CA GLN A 546 15.80 27.11 -17.91
C GLN A 546 16.50 28.40 -17.45
N ALA A 547 16.99 28.45 -16.22
CA ALA A 547 17.73 29.61 -15.71
C ALA A 547 19.12 29.79 -16.35
N GLN A 548 19.69 28.74 -16.96
CA GLN A 548 21.07 28.74 -17.45
C GLN A 548 21.21 28.87 -18.96
N ILE A 549 20.21 28.46 -19.76
CA ILE A 549 20.23 28.57 -21.22
C ILE A 549 19.24 29.65 -21.72
N THR A 550 19.32 30.00 -23.01
CA THR A 550 18.37 30.97 -23.58
C THR A 550 17.01 30.32 -23.84
N ASP A 551 15.93 31.09 -23.83
CA ASP A 551 14.60 30.60 -24.22
C ASP A 551 14.64 29.95 -25.62
N GLY A 552 15.43 30.51 -26.53
CA GLY A 552 15.64 29.95 -27.86
C GLY A 552 16.32 28.57 -27.85
N ASP A 553 17.30 28.36 -26.98
CA ASP A 553 17.97 27.06 -26.83
C ASP A 553 17.11 26.04 -26.09
N PHE A 554 16.36 26.48 -25.07
CA PHE A 554 15.35 25.66 -24.41
C PHE A 554 14.26 25.23 -25.42
N ASN A 555 13.80 26.14 -26.27
CA ASN A 555 12.86 25.85 -27.35
C ASN A 555 13.43 24.92 -28.44
N LYS A 556 14.76 24.87 -28.62
CA LYS A 556 15.39 23.89 -29.53
C LYS A 556 15.41 22.48 -28.93
N LEU A 557 15.51 22.34 -27.61
CA LEU A 557 15.20 21.06 -26.94
C LEU A 557 13.72 20.69 -27.17
N ALA A 558 12.88 21.72 -27.27
CA ALA A 558 11.44 21.63 -27.51
C ALA A 558 11.03 21.46 -28.99
N GLY A 559 11.86 20.85 -29.86
CA GLY A 559 11.39 20.22 -31.11
C GLY A 559 10.41 19.05 -30.89
N GLY A 560 9.66 19.10 -29.78
CA GLY A 560 8.75 18.14 -29.17
C GLY A 560 9.42 16.98 -28.43
N GLN A 561 10.72 17.08 -28.09
CA GLN A 561 11.43 16.06 -27.30
C GLN A 561 11.40 16.34 -25.79
N LEU A 562 11.35 17.61 -25.37
CA LEU A 562 11.11 18.05 -23.99
C LEU A 562 10.02 19.12 -23.97
N LEU A 563 8.92 18.87 -23.27
CA LEU A 563 7.84 19.83 -23.05
C LEU A 563 7.58 19.95 -21.54
N VAL A 564 7.43 21.19 -21.09
CA VAL A 564 7.19 21.54 -19.69
C VAL A 564 5.97 22.44 -19.66
N GLY A 565 4.96 22.03 -18.90
CA GLY A 565 3.77 22.83 -18.65
C GLY A 565 4.05 23.98 -17.70
N SER A 566 2.99 24.70 -17.40
CA SER A 566 2.95 25.87 -16.55
C SER A 566 2.68 25.47 -15.09
N LYS A 567 2.13 26.39 -14.29
CA LYS A 567 1.67 26.13 -12.93
C LYS A 567 0.15 25.96 -12.84
N GLY A 568 -0.54 25.93 -13.97
CA GLY A 568 -1.97 25.60 -14.05
C GLY A 568 -2.18 24.45 -15.04
N SER A 569 -3.42 24.01 -15.18
CA SER A 569 -3.76 22.89 -16.08
C SER A 569 -3.34 23.11 -17.53
N ASP A 570 -2.54 22.19 -18.04
CA ASP A 570 -1.96 22.20 -19.37
C ASP A 570 -2.35 20.97 -20.19
N THR A 571 -2.20 21.08 -21.51
CA THR A 571 -2.30 19.94 -22.43
C THR A 571 -1.05 19.89 -23.28
N LEU A 572 -0.24 18.85 -23.06
CA LEU A 572 1.05 18.67 -23.70
C LEU A 572 1.00 17.52 -24.70
N TYR A 573 1.39 17.81 -25.94
CA TYR A 573 1.46 16.82 -27.02
C TYR A 573 2.92 16.58 -27.40
N GLY A 574 3.40 15.34 -27.22
CA GLY A 574 4.69 14.90 -27.73
C GLY A 574 4.80 15.06 -29.25
N ASN A 575 6.03 15.05 -29.76
CA ASN A 575 6.23 15.21 -31.20
C ASN A 575 5.58 14.06 -31.99
N ASN A 576 5.06 14.39 -33.17
CA ASN A 576 4.31 13.48 -34.04
C ASN A 576 5.20 12.68 -35.01
N ILE A 577 6.43 12.36 -34.59
CA ILE A 577 7.43 11.68 -35.41
C ILE A 577 7.48 10.21 -34.99
N SER A 578 7.47 9.29 -35.97
CA SER A 578 7.59 7.86 -35.65
C SER A 578 9.02 7.51 -35.21
N GLY A 579 9.16 6.77 -34.11
CA GLY A 579 10.45 6.34 -33.56
C GLY A 579 11.21 7.40 -32.77
N SER A 580 10.63 8.59 -32.58
CA SER A 580 11.17 9.61 -31.68
C SER A 580 10.82 9.32 -30.23
N SER A 581 11.47 10.01 -29.28
CA SER A 581 11.06 10.07 -27.88
C SER A 581 10.49 11.43 -27.53
N SER A 582 9.62 11.48 -26.53
CA SER A 582 9.05 12.70 -25.94
C SER A 582 9.14 12.64 -24.42
N HIS A 583 9.57 13.73 -23.79
CA HIS A 583 9.63 13.89 -22.35
C HIS A 583 8.68 15.02 -21.97
N LEU A 584 7.57 14.70 -21.33
CA LEU A 584 6.49 15.61 -20.99
C LEU A 584 6.44 15.77 -19.47
N TYR A 585 6.47 17.02 -19.00
CA TYR A 585 6.35 17.38 -17.58
C TYR A 585 5.18 18.36 -17.45
N GLY A 586 4.08 17.97 -16.80
CA GLY A 586 2.89 18.82 -16.63
C GLY A 586 3.16 20.01 -15.72
N GLY A 587 3.78 19.75 -14.56
CA GLY A 587 4.13 20.78 -13.60
C GLY A 587 3.12 20.82 -12.47
N ALA A 588 2.39 21.93 -12.32
CA ALA A 588 1.32 22.00 -11.32
C ALA A 588 -0.02 22.28 -11.99
N GLY A 589 -1.11 21.69 -11.47
CA GLY A 589 -2.44 21.76 -12.07
C GLY A 589 -2.88 20.38 -12.54
N ASP A 590 -4.15 20.26 -12.95
CA ASP A 590 -4.63 19.00 -13.53
C ASP A 590 -4.28 18.98 -15.03
N ASP A 591 -3.27 18.21 -15.42
CA ASP A 591 -2.64 18.23 -16.73
C ASP A 591 -3.05 17.04 -17.61
N THR A 592 -2.96 17.20 -18.93
CA THR A 592 -3.13 16.11 -19.91
C THR A 592 -1.89 15.98 -20.77
N LEU A 593 -1.16 14.88 -20.62
CA LEU A 593 0.07 14.60 -21.35
C LEU A 593 -0.19 13.46 -22.33
N GLN A 594 0.11 13.67 -23.61
CA GLN A 594 -0.09 12.66 -24.63
C GLN A 594 1.09 12.57 -25.59
N VAL A 595 1.63 11.37 -25.74
CA VAL A 595 2.69 11.09 -26.71
C VAL A 595 2.11 10.51 -28.01
N TYR A 596 2.89 10.56 -29.08
CA TYR A 596 2.47 10.00 -30.36
C TYR A 596 2.49 8.47 -30.32
N SER A 597 1.48 7.80 -30.88
CA SER A 597 1.33 6.34 -30.73
C SER A 597 2.52 5.51 -31.24
N TYR A 598 3.35 6.03 -32.15
CA TYR A 598 4.55 5.35 -32.65
C TYR A 598 5.87 5.96 -32.16
N SER A 599 5.83 6.81 -31.15
CA SER A 599 7.03 7.26 -30.43
C SER A 599 7.55 6.12 -29.53
N LYS A 600 8.82 6.19 -29.10
CA LYS A 600 9.52 5.18 -28.32
C LYS A 600 10.19 5.84 -27.12
N ASP A 601 10.31 5.10 -26.02
CA ASP A 601 11.08 5.49 -24.84
C ASP A 601 10.63 6.86 -24.31
N ASN A 602 9.32 7.08 -24.19
CA ASN A 602 8.81 8.35 -23.71
C ASN A 602 8.83 8.43 -22.18
N LEU A 603 8.88 9.65 -21.66
CA LEU A 603 8.73 9.93 -20.23
C LEU A 603 7.56 10.89 -20.04
N LEU A 604 6.60 10.52 -19.20
CA LEU A 604 5.46 11.34 -18.83
C LEU A 604 5.47 11.53 -17.31
N ALA A 605 5.55 12.78 -16.87
CA ALA A 605 5.46 13.16 -15.47
C ALA A 605 4.35 14.20 -15.33
N GLY A 606 3.27 13.86 -14.65
CA GLY A 606 2.16 14.79 -14.40
C GLY A 606 2.63 15.98 -13.55
N GLY A 607 3.18 15.68 -12.38
CA GLY A 607 3.59 16.67 -11.40
C GLY A 607 2.53 16.77 -10.32
N THR A 608 2.31 17.96 -9.74
CA THR A 608 1.29 18.11 -8.68
C THR A 608 -0.07 18.41 -9.27
N GLY A 609 -1.05 17.54 -9.08
CA GLY A 609 -2.37 17.71 -9.70
C GLY A 609 -3.20 16.45 -9.68
N ASN A 610 -4.12 16.31 -10.63
CA ASN A 610 -4.72 15.03 -10.97
C ASN A 610 -4.58 14.88 -12.47
N ASP A 611 -3.52 14.20 -12.89
CA ASP A 611 -3.06 14.28 -14.27
C ASP A 611 -3.56 13.10 -15.10
N THR A 612 -3.66 13.27 -16.41
CA THR A 612 -4.00 12.19 -17.36
C THR A 612 -2.87 11.98 -18.35
N LEU A 613 -2.26 10.80 -18.33
CA LEU A 613 -1.07 10.44 -19.08
C LEU A 613 -1.42 9.38 -20.13
N TYR A 614 -1.26 9.70 -21.42
CA TYR A 614 -1.54 8.80 -22.53
C TYR A 614 -0.26 8.25 -23.15
N GLY A 615 -0.09 6.92 -23.02
CA GLY A 615 1.02 6.16 -23.58
C GLY A 615 0.95 5.93 -25.09
N SER A 616 2.04 5.40 -25.62
CA SER A 616 2.29 5.00 -26.99
C SER A 616 2.16 3.47 -27.15
N TYR A 617 2.47 2.93 -28.34
CA TYR A 617 2.52 1.47 -28.55
C TYR A 617 3.87 0.85 -28.16
N TYR A 618 4.83 1.65 -27.69
CA TYR A 618 6.17 1.22 -27.31
C TYR A 618 6.45 1.63 -25.87
N SER A 619 7.55 1.14 -25.30
CA SER A 619 7.91 1.38 -23.91
C SER A 619 7.85 2.85 -23.51
N ASP A 620 7.05 3.13 -22.49
CA ASP A 620 6.88 4.42 -21.85
C ASP A 620 7.25 4.37 -20.37
N THR A 621 7.65 5.51 -19.81
CA THR A 621 7.94 5.68 -18.39
C THR A 621 7.03 6.75 -17.80
N TYR A 622 6.21 6.37 -16.83
CA TYR A 622 5.37 7.28 -16.05
C TYR A 622 6.06 7.54 -14.72
N LEU A 623 6.36 8.80 -14.42
CA LEU A 623 6.98 9.20 -13.17
C LEU A 623 5.91 9.71 -12.20
N PHE A 624 5.90 9.16 -10.98
CA PHE A 624 4.99 9.59 -9.91
C PHE A 624 5.74 9.81 -8.60
N ASN A 625 5.61 11.00 -8.02
CA ASN A 625 6.26 11.41 -6.78
C ASN A 625 5.23 11.62 -5.65
N LEU A 626 5.74 11.75 -4.42
CA LEU A 626 4.90 11.99 -3.26
C LEU A 626 4.30 13.40 -3.32
N GLY A 627 2.97 13.50 -3.24
CA GLY A 627 2.23 14.76 -3.38
C GLY A 627 1.77 15.08 -4.80
N ASP A 628 2.00 14.18 -5.76
CA ASP A 628 1.57 14.36 -7.15
C ASP A 628 0.04 14.27 -7.29
N GLY A 629 -0.67 13.69 -6.31
CA GLY A 629 -2.14 13.64 -6.31
C GLY A 629 -2.69 12.39 -6.98
N LYS A 630 -3.72 12.50 -7.81
CA LYS A 630 -4.43 11.33 -8.38
C LYS A 630 -4.30 11.25 -9.89
N ASP A 631 -3.28 10.54 -10.34
CA ASP A 631 -2.95 10.47 -11.76
C ASP A 631 -3.61 9.27 -12.43
N THR A 632 -3.97 9.43 -13.70
CA THR A 632 -4.57 8.40 -14.54
C THR A 632 -3.68 8.11 -15.73
N ILE A 633 -3.18 6.88 -15.81
CA ILE A 633 -2.45 6.34 -16.97
C ILE A 633 -3.45 5.64 -17.89
N ILE A 634 -3.42 6.02 -19.16
CA ILE A 634 -4.17 5.39 -20.24
C ILE A 634 -3.17 4.80 -21.21
N GLU A 635 -3.01 3.48 -21.11
CA GLU A 635 -2.15 2.75 -22.03
C GLU A 635 -2.77 2.55 -23.40
N SER A 636 -1.90 2.48 -24.40
CA SER A 636 -2.26 2.12 -25.77
C SER A 636 -1.85 0.66 -26.04
N HIS A 637 -2.41 0.04 -27.07
CA HIS A 637 -2.14 -1.38 -27.37
C HIS A 637 -0.66 -1.64 -27.66
N ASN A 638 0.02 -2.38 -26.78
CA ASN A 638 1.45 -2.63 -26.84
C ASN A 638 1.89 -3.40 -28.10
N TYR A 639 2.94 -2.89 -28.76
CA TYR A 639 3.69 -3.63 -29.76
C TYR A 639 4.54 -4.69 -29.05
N ASN A 640 4.61 -5.90 -29.63
CA ASN A 640 5.24 -7.05 -28.97
C ASN A 640 6.69 -6.75 -28.51
N GLY A 641 6.92 -6.81 -27.19
CA GLY A 641 8.21 -6.54 -26.55
C GLY A 641 8.39 -5.14 -25.94
N ALA A 642 7.37 -4.27 -25.97
CA ALA A 642 7.33 -3.04 -25.17
C ALA A 642 7.31 -3.35 -23.66
N VAL A 643 7.85 -2.44 -22.85
CA VAL A 643 7.90 -2.54 -21.39
C VAL A 643 7.55 -1.17 -20.81
N ASP A 644 6.28 -1.00 -20.46
CA ASP A 644 5.78 0.21 -19.84
C ASP A 644 6.07 0.19 -18.34
N THR A 645 6.59 1.31 -17.86
CA THR A 645 7.17 1.44 -16.53
C THR A 645 6.49 2.56 -15.74
N LEU A 646 5.82 2.21 -14.63
CA LEU A 646 5.51 3.19 -13.59
C LEU A 646 6.69 3.26 -12.62
N ARG A 647 7.33 4.43 -12.53
CA ARG A 647 8.44 4.68 -11.63
C ARG A 647 8.00 5.59 -10.49
N PHE A 648 8.06 5.05 -9.28
CA PHE A 648 7.84 5.82 -8.06
C PHE A 648 9.11 6.58 -7.66
N GLY A 649 8.93 7.84 -7.26
CA GLY A 649 9.99 8.71 -6.77
C GLY A 649 10.65 8.22 -5.48
N LYS A 650 11.78 8.85 -5.10
CA LYS A 650 12.63 8.44 -3.96
C LYS A 650 11.98 8.38 -2.58
N ASP A 651 10.83 9.03 -2.41
CA ASP A 651 10.13 9.15 -1.13
C ASP A 651 8.89 8.24 -1.06
N ILE A 652 8.76 7.28 -1.99
CA ILE A 652 7.71 6.25 -2.04
C ILE A 652 8.38 4.87 -2.02
N GLU A 653 8.20 4.11 -0.94
CA GLU A 653 8.72 2.75 -0.82
C GLU A 653 7.68 1.71 -1.30
N SER A 654 8.13 0.50 -1.65
CA SER A 654 7.23 -0.57 -2.09
C SER A 654 6.20 -0.99 -1.03
N THR A 655 6.50 -0.82 0.25
CA THR A 655 5.56 -1.06 1.35
C THR A 655 4.51 0.04 1.53
N ASP A 656 4.67 1.17 0.84
CA ASP A 656 3.76 2.30 0.96
C ASP A 656 2.60 2.25 -0.03
N ILE A 657 2.69 1.37 -1.04
CA ILE A 657 1.73 1.23 -2.13
C ILE A 657 0.88 -0.02 -1.95
N GLY A 658 -0.45 0.15 -1.96
CA GLY A 658 -1.42 -0.94 -2.08
C GLY A 658 -2.02 -1.00 -3.48
N THR A 659 -2.36 -2.20 -3.94
CA THR A 659 -3.00 -2.47 -5.24
C THR A 659 -4.50 -2.65 -5.05
N TYR A 660 -5.31 -1.90 -5.82
CA TYR A 660 -6.76 -1.89 -5.71
C TYR A 660 -7.43 -2.02 -7.07
N LYS A 661 -8.57 -2.71 -7.13
CA LYS A 661 -9.40 -2.80 -8.34
C LYS A 661 -10.59 -1.84 -8.23
N ASP A 662 -10.83 -1.06 -9.28
CA ASP A 662 -12.00 -0.18 -9.42
C ASP A 662 -12.61 -0.40 -10.82
N GLY A 663 -13.69 -1.18 -10.89
CA GLY A 663 -14.27 -1.61 -12.17
C GLY A 663 -13.27 -2.40 -13.02
N ARG A 664 -12.79 -1.80 -14.12
CA ARG A 664 -11.77 -2.37 -15.02
C ARG A 664 -10.37 -1.79 -14.81
N ASP A 665 -10.20 -0.90 -13.83
CA ASP A 665 -8.96 -0.16 -13.61
C ASP A 665 -8.18 -0.76 -12.43
N LEU A 666 -6.84 -0.68 -12.50
CA LEU A 666 -5.93 -1.01 -11.41
C LEU A 666 -5.41 0.28 -10.78
N LEU A 667 -5.51 0.40 -9.47
CA LEU A 667 -5.12 1.57 -8.70
C LEU A 667 -3.94 1.20 -7.80
N PHE A 668 -2.87 1.99 -7.86
CA PHE A 668 -1.78 1.98 -6.90
C PHE A 668 -2.00 3.13 -5.92
N LYS A 669 -2.48 2.82 -4.71
CA LYS A 669 -2.79 3.83 -3.69
C LYS A 669 -1.68 3.92 -2.67
N HIS A 670 -1.21 5.13 -2.40
CA HIS A 670 -0.26 5.36 -1.33
C HIS A 670 -0.94 5.42 0.04
N LYS A 671 -0.23 4.94 1.08
CA LYS A 671 -0.74 4.89 2.47
C LYS A 671 -1.16 6.24 3.06
N ASN A 672 -0.79 7.38 2.45
CA ASN A 672 -1.23 8.70 2.90
C ASN A 672 -2.69 9.02 2.56
N GLY A 673 -3.35 8.21 1.73
CA GLY A 673 -4.75 8.35 1.33
C GLY A 673 -5.06 9.53 0.39
N LYS A 674 -4.04 10.24 -0.10
CA LYS A 674 -4.19 11.38 -1.02
C LYS A 674 -3.64 11.07 -2.41
N ASP A 675 -2.53 10.35 -2.46
CA ASP A 675 -1.82 10.04 -3.69
C ASP A 675 -2.22 8.67 -4.25
N GLU A 676 -2.51 8.60 -5.55
CA GLU A 676 -2.97 7.40 -6.26
C GLU A 676 -2.55 7.45 -7.74
N VAL A 677 -2.14 6.30 -8.29
CA VAL A 677 -2.01 6.12 -9.74
C VAL A 677 -3.04 5.12 -10.22
N ARG A 678 -3.88 5.53 -11.17
CA ARG A 678 -4.92 4.70 -11.78
C ARG A 678 -4.52 4.30 -13.20
N VAL A 679 -4.36 3.01 -13.44
CA VAL A 679 -4.13 2.44 -14.77
C VAL A 679 -5.46 1.96 -15.35
N LYS A 680 -5.86 2.53 -16.49
CA LYS A 680 -7.18 2.31 -17.10
C LYS A 680 -7.25 0.99 -17.87
N ASN A 681 -8.39 0.30 -17.74
CA ASN A 681 -8.74 -0.90 -18.52
C ASN A 681 -7.75 -2.08 -18.43
N VAL A 682 -7.09 -2.24 -17.28
CA VAL A 682 -6.22 -3.39 -17.02
C VAL A 682 -6.99 -4.70 -17.07
N PHE A 683 -8.25 -4.73 -16.61
CA PHE A 683 -9.07 -5.94 -16.59
C PHE A 683 -10.05 -6.00 -17.78
N SER A 684 -10.22 -7.21 -18.36
CA SER A 684 -11.05 -7.43 -19.56
C SER A 684 -12.55 -7.16 -19.36
N SER A 685 -13.07 -7.35 -18.14
CA SER A 685 -14.45 -7.07 -17.76
C SER A 685 -14.56 -6.64 -16.28
N THR A 686 -15.76 -6.28 -15.84
CA THR A 686 -16.08 -5.99 -14.43
C THR A 686 -16.68 -7.20 -13.70
N SER A 687 -16.80 -8.35 -14.36
CA SER A 687 -17.38 -9.57 -13.80
C SER A 687 -16.32 -10.41 -13.09
N SER A 688 -16.74 -11.35 -12.24
CA SER A 688 -15.85 -12.42 -11.80
C SER A 688 -15.38 -13.20 -13.03
N GLY A 689 -14.16 -13.75 -13.02
CA GLY A 689 -13.57 -14.30 -14.25
C GLY A 689 -12.67 -13.33 -15.02
N ALA A 690 -12.51 -12.09 -14.55
CA ALA A 690 -11.82 -11.07 -15.34
C ALA A 690 -10.32 -11.36 -15.42
N THR A 691 -9.77 -11.54 -16.61
CA THR A 691 -8.32 -11.63 -16.79
C THR A 691 -7.72 -10.24 -17.02
N ALA A 692 -6.48 -10.04 -16.59
CA ALA A 692 -5.72 -8.86 -16.99
C ALA A 692 -5.37 -8.93 -18.49
N GLY A 693 -5.60 -7.83 -19.22
CA GLY A 693 -5.28 -7.74 -20.63
C GLY A 693 -3.79 -7.48 -20.85
N GLU A 694 -3.13 -8.27 -21.70
CA GLU A 694 -1.71 -8.16 -22.04
C GLU A 694 -1.32 -6.84 -22.78
N ASN A 695 -2.29 -5.97 -23.08
CA ASN A 695 -2.06 -4.81 -23.95
C ASN A 695 -2.41 -3.46 -23.31
N TYR A 696 -2.86 -3.45 -22.06
CA TYR A 696 -3.28 -2.24 -21.33
C TYR A 696 -2.79 -2.24 -19.88
N ASN A 697 -1.90 -3.17 -19.52
CA ASN A 697 -1.27 -3.25 -18.22
C ASN A 697 0.12 -2.60 -18.28
N LEU A 698 0.69 -2.36 -17.10
CA LEU A 698 2.09 -1.98 -16.97
C LEU A 698 2.91 -3.25 -16.75
N GLU A 699 3.95 -3.48 -17.55
CA GLU A 699 4.83 -4.64 -17.38
C GLU A 699 5.74 -4.49 -16.15
N ARG A 700 6.02 -3.25 -15.74
CA ARG A 700 7.05 -2.97 -14.74
C ARG A 700 6.70 -1.80 -13.82
N ILE A 701 6.85 -2.02 -12.51
CA ILE A 701 6.71 -0.96 -11.50
C ILE A 701 8.06 -0.86 -10.78
N GLU A 702 8.69 0.32 -10.80
CA GLU A 702 10.00 0.57 -10.21
C GLU A 702 9.89 1.44 -8.95
N PHE A 703 10.62 1.04 -7.90
CA PHE A 703 10.81 1.84 -6.69
C PHE A 703 12.27 2.29 -6.56
N ALA A 704 12.50 3.35 -5.80
CA ALA A 704 13.82 3.96 -5.67
C ALA A 704 14.87 3.11 -4.93
N ASP A 705 14.43 2.12 -4.14
CA ASP A 705 15.30 1.13 -3.49
C ASP A 705 15.79 0.03 -4.46
N GLY A 706 15.34 0.05 -5.72
CA GLY A 706 15.63 -0.97 -6.73
C GLY A 706 14.66 -2.14 -6.71
N THR A 707 13.64 -2.12 -5.84
CA THR A 707 12.53 -3.07 -5.90
C THR A 707 11.78 -2.87 -7.21
N VAL A 708 11.46 -3.99 -7.88
CA VAL A 708 10.68 -4.01 -9.11
C VAL A 708 9.50 -4.95 -8.89
N TRP A 709 8.29 -4.52 -9.23
CA TRP A 709 7.14 -5.40 -9.37
C TRP A 709 6.88 -5.68 -10.85
N THR A 710 6.88 -6.96 -11.20
CA THR A 710 6.32 -7.46 -12.46
C THR A 710 4.83 -7.69 -12.30
N TRP A 711 4.13 -7.88 -13.41
CA TRP A 711 2.72 -8.30 -13.39
C TRP A 711 2.49 -9.56 -12.55
N GLN A 712 3.37 -10.55 -12.66
CA GLN A 712 3.31 -11.77 -11.85
C GLN A 712 3.41 -11.48 -10.35
N GLN A 713 4.30 -10.56 -9.94
CA GLN A 713 4.45 -10.22 -8.53
C GLN A 713 3.25 -9.42 -7.98
N ILE A 714 2.61 -8.60 -8.82
CA ILE A 714 1.33 -7.94 -8.47
C ILE A 714 0.24 -9.00 -8.30
N ALA A 715 0.15 -9.94 -9.26
CA ALA A 715 -0.81 -11.04 -9.23
C ALA A 715 -0.65 -11.91 -7.98
N GLU A 716 0.58 -12.28 -7.61
CA GLU A 716 0.87 -13.10 -6.43
C GLU A 716 0.58 -12.36 -5.11
N ARG A 717 0.81 -11.05 -5.05
CA ARG A 717 0.55 -10.20 -3.87
C ARG A 717 -0.93 -10.01 -3.56
N GLY A 718 -1.80 -10.22 -4.55
CA GLY A 718 -3.22 -9.99 -4.45
C GLY A 718 -3.63 -8.56 -4.82
N ILE A 719 -4.82 -8.43 -5.40
CA ILE A 719 -5.42 -7.14 -5.74
C ILE A 719 -6.60 -6.89 -4.81
N THR A 720 -6.65 -5.71 -4.19
CA THR A 720 -7.67 -5.40 -3.18
C THR A 720 -8.94 -4.88 -3.83
N SER A 721 -10.08 -5.47 -3.52
CA SER A 721 -11.41 -4.91 -3.82
C SER A 721 -12.09 -4.57 -2.51
N GLN A 722 -12.65 -3.37 -2.40
CA GLN A 722 -13.28 -2.91 -1.15
C GLN A 722 -14.63 -2.26 -1.45
N ALA A 723 -15.67 -2.77 -0.82
CA ALA A 723 -17.00 -2.19 -0.82
C ALA A 723 -17.10 -1.07 0.22
N ASN A 724 -18.17 -0.30 0.10
CA ASN A 724 -18.49 0.82 0.96
C ASN A 724 -19.27 0.32 2.20
N ASN A 725 -20.14 1.15 2.79
CA ASN A 725 -20.91 0.77 3.98
C ASN A 725 -22.35 0.33 3.66
N GLU A 726 -22.71 0.28 2.38
CA GLU A 726 -23.97 -0.22 1.82
C GLU A 726 -23.74 -1.65 1.29
N GLY A 727 -24.82 -2.43 1.10
CA GLY A 727 -24.69 -3.77 0.53
C GLY A 727 -24.36 -3.73 -0.96
N GLU A 728 -23.19 -4.24 -1.34
CA GLU A 728 -22.64 -4.21 -2.69
C GLU A 728 -22.28 -5.60 -3.23
N THR A 729 -22.16 -5.70 -4.55
CA THR A 729 -21.59 -6.89 -5.20
C THR A 729 -20.19 -6.55 -5.72
N LEU A 730 -19.17 -7.16 -5.13
CA LEU A 730 -17.80 -7.06 -5.60
C LEU A 730 -17.44 -8.30 -6.40
N ASN A 731 -16.78 -8.06 -7.54
CA ASN A 731 -16.25 -9.11 -8.39
C ASN A 731 -14.72 -8.97 -8.51
N GLY A 732 -14.01 -10.00 -8.07
CA GLY A 732 -12.58 -10.18 -8.24
C GLY A 732 -12.18 -10.45 -9.69
N TRP A 733 -10.94 -10.83 -9.88
CA TRP A 733 -10.33 -11.16 -11.17
C TRP A 733 -9.81 -12.61 -11.15
N ASP A 734 -9.29 -13.12 -12.25
CA ASP A 734 -8.76 -14.49 -12.33
C ASP A 734 -7.31 -14.56 -11.84
N GLY A 735 -7.12 -14.25 -10.56
CA GLY A 735 -5.85 -14.31 -9.83
C GLY A 735 -6.07 -14.00 -8.36
N ASN A 736 -5.01 -13.77 -7.58
CA ASN A 736 -5.20 -13.59 -6.14
C ASN A 736 -5.94 -12.28 -5.86
N ASP A 737 -6.99 -12.35 -5.05
CA ASP A 737 -7.80 -11.23 -4.61
C ASP A 737 -7.80 -11.08 -3.10
N ILE A 738 -7.89 -9.82 -2.65
CA ILE A 738 -8.16 -9.46 -1.25
C ILE A 738 -9.46 -8.65 -1.24
N MET A 739 -10.58 -9.27 -0.91
CA MET A 739 -11.90 -8.64 -0.97
C MET A 739 -12.41 -8.28 0.41
N ARG A 740 -12.97 -7.08 0.56
CA ARG A 740 -13.53 -6.55 1.82
C ARG A 740 -14.94 -6.01 1.57
N GLY A 741 -15.96 -6.61 2.18
CA GLY A 741 -17.37 -6.19 2.08
C GLY A 741 -17.63 -4.89 2.82
N GLY A 742 -17.30 -4.82 4.11
CA GLY A 742 -17.47 -3.59 4.89
C GLY A 742 -18.54 -3.78 5.95
N SER A 743 -19.61 -2.98 5.93
CA SER A 743 -20.68 -3.04 6.94
C SER A 743 -22.08 -3.30 6.35
N GLY A 744 -22.17 -3.51 5.05
CA GLY A 744 -23.42 -3.83 4.35
C GLY A 744 -23.64 -5.33 4.24
N ASN A 745 -24.75 -5.75 3.63
CA ASN A 745 -24.93 -7.15 3.24
C ASN A 745 -24.32 -7.32 1.84
N ASP A 746 -23.08 -7.78 1.79
CA ASP A 746 -22.24 -7.78 0.61
C ASP A 746 -22.21 -9.13 -0.09
N THR A 747 -21.97 -9.13 -1.40
CA THR A 747 -21.70 -10.34 -2.19
C THR A 747 -20.30 -10.23 -2.79
N LEU A 748 -19.38 -11.06 -2.32
CA LEU A 748 -17.99 -11.11 -2.77
C LEU A 748 -17.78 -12.37 -3.62
N ASP A 749 -17.51 -12.19 -4.91
CA ASP A 749 -17.14 -13.28 -5.83
C ASP A 749 -15.72 -13.07 -6.35
N ALA A 750 -14.77 -13.86 -5.85
CA ALA A 750 -13.34 -13.66 -6.12
C ALA A 750 -12.82 -14.37 -7.37
N GLY A 751 -13.64 -15.16 -8.08
CA GLY A 751 -13.12 -15.90 -9.25
C GLY A 751 -12.08 -16.97 -8.90
N TYR A 752 -11.09 -17.18 -9.78
CA TYR A 752 -9.98 -18.13 -9.57
C TYR A 752 -8.86 -17.51 -8.72
N GLY A 753 -7.83 -18.29 -8.35
CA GLY A 753 -6.65 -17.79 -7.62
C GLY A 753 -6.60 -18.25 -6.17
N SER A 754 -5.74 -17.63 -5.36
CA SER A 754 -5.71 -17.83 -3.91
C SER A 754 -6.23 -16.58 -3.22
N ASN A 755 -7.48 -16.65 -2.79
CA ASN A 755 -8.28 -15.49 -2.48
C ASN A 755 -8.50 -15.31 -0.98
N GLN A 756 -8.54 -14.06 -0.52
CA GLN A 756 -8.89 -13.69 0.85
C GLN A 756 -10.15 -12.82 0.83
N LEU A 757 -11.25 -13.35 1.36
CA LEU A 757 -12.55 -12.68 1.39
C LEU A 757 -12.91 -12.38 2.84
N TYR A 758 -13.23 -11.11 3.11
CA TYR A 758 -13.66 -10.62 4.41
C TYR A 758 -15.02 -9.92 4.22
N GLY A 759 -16.12 -10.53 4.68
CA GLY A 759 -17.46 -9.93 4.59
C GLY A 759 -17.54 -8.65 5.41
N GLY A 760 -17.26 -8.74 6.70
CA GLY A 760 -17.17 -7.60 7.60
C GLY A 760 -18.31 -7.59 8.60
N ALA A 761 -19.30 -6.73 8.43
CA ALA A 761 -20.52 -6.76 9.21
C ALA A 761 -21.73 -6.70 8.27
N GLY A 762 -22.83 -7.37 8.60
CA GLY A 762 -23.94 -7.58 7.67
C GLY A 762 -24.08 -9.06 7.35
N ASP A 763 -25.19 -9.47 6.73
CA ASP A 763 -25.36 -10.85 6.27
C ASP A 763 -24.76 -10.97 4.85
N ASP A 764 -23.54 -11.49 4.76
CA ASP A 764 -22.70 -11.50 3.56
C ASP A 764 -22.74 -12.83 2.79
N ILE A 765 -22.38 -12.78 1.51
CA ILE A 765 -22.19 -13.94 0.64
C ILE A 765 -20.77 -13.92 0.09
N LEU A 766 -19.94 -14.86 0.51
CA LEU A 766 -18.54 -15.00 0.09
C LEU A 766 -18.42 -16.25 -0.79
N ARG A 767 -17.93 -16.06 -2.02
CA ARG A 767 -17.80 -17.13 -3.02
C ARG A 767 -16.45 -17.08 -3.72
N VAL A 768 -15.87 -18.26 -3.92
CA VAL A 768 -14.74 -18.48 -4.81
C VAL A 768 -15.12 -19.42 -5.96
N ASN A 769 -14.34 -19.43 -7.03
CA ASN A 769 -14.50 -20.43 -8.08
C ASN A 769 -14.20 -21.83 -7.53
N ALA A 770 -14.85 -22.86 -8.08
CA ALA A 770 -14.63 -24.24 -7.66
C ALA A 770 -13.18 -24.71 -7.84
N TYR A 771 -12.39 -24.08 -8.73
CA TYR A 771 -10.97 -24.39 -8.94
C TYR A 771 -10.01 -23.35 -8.34
N SER A 772 -10.49 -22.49 -7.43
CA SER A 772 -9.67 -21.58 -6.64
C SER A 772 -8.82 -22.37 -5.64
N TYR A 773 -7.61 -21.92 -5.28
CA TYR A 773 -6.66 -22.66 -4.44
C TYR A 773 -6.45 -21.97 -3.09
N ASP A 774 -6.47 -22.69 -1.97
CA ASP A 774 -6.00 -22.19 -0.67
C ASP A 774 -6.67 -20.86 -0.25
N ASN A 775 -8.00 -20.81 -0.26
CA ASN A 775 -8.72 -19.56 0.01
C ASN A 775 -8.96 -19.34 1.51
N LEU A 776 -9.07 -18.07 1.90
CA LEU A 776 -9.47 -17.65 3.25
C LEU A 776 -10.81 -16.92 3.16
N LEU A 777 -11.83 -17.44 3.84
CA LEU A 777 -13.17 -16.85 3.87
C LEU A 777 -13.53 -16.52 5.32
N ALA A 778 -13.77 -15.24 5.60
CA ALA A 778 -14.18 -14.74 6.90
C ALA A 778 -15.47 -13.94 6.73
N GLY A 779 -16.60 -14.47 7.18
CA GLY A 779 -17.89 -13.77 7.11
C GLY A 779 -17.84 -12.49 7.93
N GLY A 780 -17.50 -12.60 9.21
CA GLY A 780 -17.46 -11.48 10.14
C GLY A 780 -18.77 -11.44 10.93
N LYS A 781 -19.30 -10.25 11.23
CA LYS A 781 -20.52 -10.12 12.05
C LYS A 781 -21.78 -10.20 11.19
N GLY A 782 -22.54 -11.26 11.31
CA GLY A 782 -23.81 -11.40 10.62
C GLY A 782 -24.28 -12.84 10.58
N ASN A 783 -24.99 -13.21 9.52
CA ASN A 783 -25.26 -14.60 9.23
C ASN A 783 -24.82 -14.86 7.79
N ASP A 784 -23.57 -15.28 7.66
CA ASP A 784 -22.88 -15.22 6.38
C ASP A 784 -22.97 -16.55 5.63
N TRP A 785 -22.84 -16.51 4.31
CA TRP A 785 -22.78 -17.69 3.43
C TRP A 785 -21.40 -17.79 2.79
N LEU A 786 -20.65 -18.84 3.13
CA LEU A 786 -19.28 -19.05 2.69
C LEU A 786 -19.25 -20.27 1.75
N TYR A 787 -18.91 -20.06 0.49
CA TYR A 787 -18.85 -21.10 -0.55
C TYR A 787 -17.40 -21.46 -0.87
N GLY A 788 -17.01 -22.68 -0.53
CA GLY A 788 -15.68 -23.24 -0.79
C GLY A 788 -15.42 -23.65 -2.23
N SER A 789 -14.21 -24.12 -2.46
CA SER A 789 -13.67 -24.63 -3.71
C SER A 789 -13.55 -26.16 -3.66
N TYR A 790 -12.87 -26.77 -4.63
CA TYR A 790 -12.48 -28.19 -4.61
C TYR A 790 -11.10 -28.43 -3.98
N TYR A 791 -10.40 -27.35 -3.61
CA TYR A 791 -9.09 -27.36 -2.98
C TYR A 791 -9.21 -26.85 -1.54
N SER A 792 -8.13 -26.95 -0.78
CA SER A 792 -8.14 -26.58 0.63
C SER A 792 -8.62 -25.15 0.84
N ASP A 793 -9.55 -24.96 1.76
CA ASP A 793 -10.06 -23.65 2.15
C ASP A 793 -9.98 -23.46 3.66
N THR A 794 -9.90 -22.20 4.10
CA THR A 794 -9.93 -21.84 5.52
C THR A 794 -11.08 -20.88 5.79
N TYR A 795 -12.00 -21.31 6.64
CA TYR A 795 -13.11 -20.51 7.15
C TYR A 795 -12.76 -19.98 8.53
N LEU A 796 -12.76 -18.66 8.68
CA LEU A 796 -12.45 -18.02 9.96
C LEU A 796 -13.74 -17.61 10.65
N PHE A 797 -13.93 -18.06 11.90
CA PHE A 797 -15.07 -17.71 12.73
C PHE A 797 -14.62 -17.17 14.09
N ASN A 798 -15.10 -16.00 14.49
CA ASN A 798 -14.78 -15.34 15.74
C ASN A 798 -16.00 -15.19 16.65
N LEU A 799 -15.75 -14.87 17.93
CA LEU A 799 -16.82 -14.67 18.89
C LEU A 799 -17.65 -13.42 18.53
N GLY A 800 -18.97 -13.58 18.42
CA GLY A 800 -19.89 -12.53 18.01
C GLY A 800 -20.09 -12.40 16.49
N ASP A 801 -19.59 -13.36 15.71
CA ASP A 801 -19.76 -13.40 14.26
C ASP A 801 -21.20 -13.81 13.87
N GLY A 802 -21.99 -14.41 14.77
CA GLY A 802 -23.39 -14.76 14.50
C GLY A 802 -23.55 -16.17 13.92
N LYS A 803 -24.41 -16.37 12.91
CA LYS A 803 -24.75 -17.72 12.41
C LYS A 803 -24.32 -17.92 10.96
N ASP A 804 -23.13 -18.45 10.79
CA ASP A 804 -22.53 -18.61 9.47
C ASP A 804 -22.83 -19.98 8.87
N THR A 805 -22.98 -20.02 7.56
CA THR A 805 -23.23 -21.22 6.78
C THR A 805 -22.09 -21.47 5.79
N ILE A 806 -21.39 -22.57 5.97
CA ILE A 806 -20.37 -23.08 5.05
C ILE A 806 -21.00 -24.07 4.09
N ILE A 807 -20.75 -23.88 2.80
CA ILE A 807 -21.11 -24.80 1.73
C ILE A 807 -19.83 -25.25 1.04
N GLU A 808 -19.46 -26.49 1.33
CA GLU A 808 -18.37 -27.15 0.62
C GLU A 808 -18.78 -27.67 -0.74
N ASN A 809 -17.81 -27.66 -1.64
CA ASN A 809 -17.88 -28.35 -2.92
C ASN A 809 -17.12 -29.69 -2.84
N TYR A 810 -17.21 -30.51 -3.88
CA TYR A 810 -16.62 -31.85 -3.88
C TYR A 810 -15.08 -31.79 -3.76
N ASN A 811 -14.52 -32.32 -2.67
CA ASN A 811 -13.07 -32.29 -2.44
C ASN A 811 -12.28 -33.19 -3.40
N TYR A 812 -11.23 -32.64 -4.04
CA TYR A 812 -10.18 -33.46 -4.64
C TYR A 812 -9.41 -34.17 -3.51
N SER A 813 -8.90 -35.39 -3.77
CA SER A 813 -8.45 -36.38 -2.76
C SER A 813 -7.24 -36.00 -1.86
N SER A 814 -6.88 -34.72 -1.76
CA SER A 814 -5.83 -34.20 -0.87
C SER A 814 -6.10 -32.78 -0.34
N ALA A 815 -7.26 -32.19 -0.64
CA ALA A 815 -7.67 -30.92 -0.04
C ALA A 815 -7.89 -31.09 1.48
N VAL A 816 -7.61 -30.04 2.25
CA VAL A 816 -7.87 -30.02 3.70
C VAL A 816 -8.59 -28.72 4.03
N ASP A 817 -9.89 -28.80 4.22
CA ASP A 817 -10.73 -27.68 4.59
C ASP A 817 -10.72 -27.49 6.10
N ILE A 818 -10.58 -26.23 6.49
CA ILE A 818 -10.32 -25.83 7.87
C ILE A 818 -11.38 -24.86 8.33
N LEU A 819 -12.16 -25.22 9.36
CA LEU A 819 -12.83 -24.21 10.19
C LEU A 819 -11.90 -23.81 11.33
N ARG A 820 -11.48 -22.55 11.34
CA ARG A 820 -10.62 -21.98 12.37
C ARG A 820 -11.42 -21.06 13.28
N PHE A 821 -11.47 -21.42 14.55
CA PHE A 821 -12.04 -20.59 15.61
C PHE A 821 -11.01 -19.58 16.12
N GLY A 822 -11.44 -18.33 16.28
CA GLY A 822 -10.64 -17.24 16.82
C GLY A 822 -10.23 -17.43 18.28
N LYS A 823 -9.32 -16.58 18.77
CA LYS A 823 -8.65 -16.69 20.09
C LYS A 823 -9.56 -16.71 21.33
N ASP A 824 -10.81 -16.28 21.20
CA ASP A 824 -11.77 -16.13 22.30
C ASP A 824 -12.85 -17.24 22.27
N ILE A 825 -12.63 -18.31 21.48
CA ILE A 825 -13.48 -19.51 21.42
C ILE A 825 -12.61 -20.71 21.79
N GLU A 826 -12.88 -21.32 22.94
CA GLU A 826 -12.19 -22.55 23.38
C GLU A 826 -12.92 -23.80 22.87
N SER A 827 -12.21 -24.93 22.74
CA SER A 827 -12.82 -26.19 22.28
C SER A 827 -13.94 -26.70 23.20
N THR A 828 -13.91 -26.34 24.48
CA THR A 828 -14.99 -26.65 25.44
C THR A 828 -16.22 -25.76 25.28
N ASP A 829 -16.14 -24.70 24.49
CA ASP A 829 -17.25 -23.77 24.28
C ASP A 829 -18.16 -24.18 23.11
N ILE A 830 -17.71 -25.13 22.28
CA ILE A 830 -18.39 -25.58 21.07
C ILE A 830 -19.03 -26.95 21.30
N GLY A 831 -20.33 -27.04 21.03
CA GLY A 831 -21.07 -28.31 20.90
C GLY A 831 -21.35 -28.64 19.44
N THR A 832 -21.37 -29.93 19.10
CA THR A 832 -21.66 -30.46 17.76
C THR A 832 -23.09 -30.97 17.68
N TYR A 833 -23.89 -30.41 16.76
CA TYR A 833 -25.30 -30.71 16.60
C TYR A 833 -25.64 -31.14 15.19
N LYS A 834 -26.59 -32.06 15.02
CA LYS A 834 -27.13 -32.44 13.71
C LYS A 834 -28.46 -31.74 13.47
N ASP A 835 -28.62 -31.16 12.28
CA ASP A 835 -29.89 -30.57 11.80
C ASP A 835 -30.16 -31.07 10.37
N GLY A 836 -31.01 -32.09 10.25
CA GLY A 836 -31.25 -32.78 8.99
C GLY A 836 -29.96 -33.42 8.42
N ARG A 837 -29.39 -32.82 7.36
CA ARG A 837 -28.13 -33.24 6.71
C ARG A 837 -26.92 -32.39 7.09
N ASP A 838 -27.12 -31.37 7.93
CA ASP A 838 -26.11 -30.38 8.25
C ASP A 838 -25.48 -30.66 9.62
N LEU A 839 -24.20 -30.31 9.76
CA LEU A 839 -23.48 -30.33 11.04
C LEU A 839 -23.34 -28.89 11.55
N LEU A 840 -23.73 -28.65 12.80
CA LEU A 840 -23.71 -27.35 13.43
C LEU A 840 -22.70 -27.36 14.58
N PHE A 841 -21.77 -26.40 14.57
CA PHE A 841 -20.90 -26.08 15.68
C PHE A 841 -21.52 -24.90 16.44
N LYS A 842 -22.21 -25.18 17.55
CA LYS A 842 -22.90 -24.14 18.35
C LYS A 842 -22.03 -23.72 19.52
N HIS A 843 -21.83 -22.42 19.67
CA HIS A 843 -21.16 -21.89 20.83
C HIS A 843 -22.10 -21.81 22.04
N LYS A 844 -21.56 -22.02 23.25
CA LYS A 844 -22.32 -22.03 24.52
C LYS A 844 -23.08 -20.72 24.84
N ASN A 845 -22.81 -19.63 24.13
CA ASN A 845 -23.55 -18.37 24.28
C ASN A 845 -24.96 -18.39 23.64
N GLY A 846 -25.27 -19.40 22.83
CA GLY A 846 -26.56 -19.57 22.15
C GLY A 846 -26.86 -18.57 21.03
N LYS A 847 -25.90 -17.74 20.64
CA LYS A 847 -26.03 -16.75 19.57
C LYS A 847 -25.16 -17.05 18.37
N ASP A 848 -23.97 -17.58 18.62
CA ASP A 848 -22.97 -17.86 17.59
C ASP A 848 -23.00 -19.35 17.19
N GLU A 849 -23.00 -19.62 15.89
CA GLU A 849 -23.09 -20.96 15.30
C GLU A 849 -22.39 -21.00 13.94
N VAL A 850 -21.71 -22.10 13.63
CA VAL A 850 -21.27 -22.41 12.25
C VAL A 850 -22.01 -23.65 11.77
N ARG A 851 -22.71 -23.53 10.64
CA ARG A 851 -23.44 -24.60 9.98
C ARG A 851 -22.69 -25.06 8.75
N VAL A 852 -22.31 -26.33 8.69
CA VAL A 852 -21.70 -26.97 7.52
C VAL A 852 -22.77 -27.79 6.80
N LYS A 853 -23.04 -27.43 5.54
CA LYS A 853 -24.14 -27.99 4.75
C LYS A 853 -23.82 -29.39 4.20
N ASN A 854 -24.82 -30.27 4.21
CA ASN A 854 -24.79 -31.60 3.58
C ASN A 854 -23.64 -32.54 4.03
N VAL A 855 -23.20 -32.40 5.29
CA VAL A 855 -22.21 -33.29 5.88
C VAL A 855 -22.69 -34.74 5.91
N PHE A 856 -23.99 -34.98 6.13
CA PHE A 856 -24.57 -36.33 6.19
C PHE A 856 -25.24 -36.72 4.87
N SER A 857 -24.96 -37.95 4.41
CA SER A 857 -25.42 -38.48 3.12
C SER A 857 -26.95 -38.62 2.96
N SER A 858 -27.69 -38.79 4.06
CA SER A 858 -29.16 -38.79 4.11
C SER A 858 -29.67 -38.24 5.45
N THR A 859 -30.97 -37.97 5.54
CA THR A 859 -31.64 -37.60 6.82
C THR A 859 -32.18 -38.82 7.58
N SER A 860 -31.88 -40.04 7.13
CA SER A 860 -32.47 -41.26 7.64
C SER A 860 -31.51 -41.98 8.60
N SER A 861 -32.06 -42.87 9.42
CA SER A 861 -31.31 -43.90 10.14
C SER A 861 -30.24 -44.55 9.25
N GLY A 862 -29.00 -44.58 9.74
CA GLY A 862 -27.83 -45.09 9.04
C GLY A 862 -27.06 -44.08 8.15
N ALA A 863 -27.32 -42.78 8.27
CA ALA A 863 -26.56 -41.75 7.55
C ALA A 863 -25.07 -41.78 7.93
N THR A 864 -24.17 -41.71 6.96
CA THR A 864 -22.72 -41.57 7.20
C THR A 864 -22.25 -40.15 6.84
N ALA A 865 -21.23 -39.65 7.54
CA ALA A 865 -20.55 -38.41 7.16
C ALA A 865 -19.90 -38.62 5.78
N GLY A 866 -20.29 -37.81 4.80
CA GLY A 866 -19.77 -37.91 3.44
C GLY A 866 -18.34 -37.40 3.37
N GLU A 867 -17.43 -38.12 2.71
CA GLU A 867 -16.01 -37.72 2.57
C GLU A 867 -15.79 -36.46 1.74
N ASN A 868 -16.79 -36.00 0.96
CA ASN A 868 -16.61 -34.96 -0.05
C ASN A 868 -17.29 -33.61 0.25
N TYR A 869 -18.02 -33.49 1.36
CA TYR A 869 -18.78 -32.27 1.72
C TYR A 869 -18.59 -31.92 3.21
N ASN A 870 -17.47 -32.35 3.78
CA ASN A 870 -17.18 -32.19 5.18
C ASN A 870 -15.93 -31.33 5.37
N LEU A 871 -15.73 -30.82 6.58
CA LEU A 871 -14.47 -30.17 6.94
C LEU A 871 -13.52 -31.22 7.49
N GLU A 872 -12.30 -31.30 6.97
CA GLU A 872 -11.31 -32.27 7.46
C GLU A 872 -10.72 -31.88 8.83
N ARG A 873 -10.67 -30.57 9.14
CA ARG A 873 -10.01 -30.08 10.35
C ARG A 873 -10.71 -28.89 10.99
N ILE A 874 -10.94 -28.95 12.29
CA ILE A 874 -11.41 -27.82 13.09
C ILE A 874 -10.27 -27.39 14.00
N GLU A 875 -9.88 -26.12 13.94
CA GLU A 875 -8.74 -25.56 14.65
C GLU A 875 -9.16 -24.55 15.70
N PHE A 876 -8.54 -24.65 16.89
CA PHE A 876 -8.69 -23.68 17.97
C PHE A 876 -7.36 -22.96 18.25
N ALA A 877 -7.43 -21.78 18.85
CA ALA A 877 -6.26 -20.93 19.06
C ALA A 877 -5.23 -21.48 20.06
N ASP A 878 -5.60 -22.44 20.92
CA ASP A 878 -4.69 -23.15 21.84
C ASP A 878 -3.90 -24.27 21.14
N GLY A 879 -4.13 -24.48 19.84
CA GLY A 879 -3.54 -25.56 19.06
C GLY A 879 -4.33 -26.87 19.14
N THR A 880 -5.46 -26.91 19.86
CA THR A 880 -6.39 -28.04 19.80
C THR A 880 -6.93 -28.16 18.37
N VAL A 881 -6.95 -29.40 17.89
CA VAL A 881 -7.50 -29.76 16.58
C VAL A 881 -8.53 -30.86 16.78
N TRP A 882 -9.69 -30.72 16.13
CA TRP A 882 -10.64 -31.83 15.96
C TRP A 882 -10.58 -32.36 14.53
N THR A 883 -10.29 -33.66 14.42
CA THR A 883 -10.51 -34.45 13.22
C THR A 883 -11.91 -35.04 13.22
N TRP A 884 -12.34 -35.58 12.07
CA TRP A 884 -13.60 -36.32 11.99
C TRP A 884 -13.73 -37.45 13.01
N GLN A 885 -12.64 -38.20 13.22
CA GLN A 885 -12.64 -39.26 14.23
C GLN A 885 -12.92 -38.69 15.63
N GLN A 886 -12.35 -37.54 15.98
CA GLN A 886 -12.55 -36.93 17.29
C GLN A 886 -13.93 -36.31 17.46
N ILE A 887 -14.53 -35.77 16.38
CA ILE A 887 -15.92 -35.33 16.36
C ILE A 887 -16.83 -36.54 16.56
N ALA A 888 -16.57 -37.63 15.83
CA ALA A 888 -17.32 -38.87 15.92
C ALA A 888 -17.27 -39.49 17.32
N GLU A 889 -16.10 -39.56 17.94
CA GLU A 889 -15.91 -40.13 19.27
C GLU A 889 -16.60 -39.30 20.37
N ARG A 890 -16.68 -37.97 20.21
CA ARG A 890 -17.33 -37.05 21.16
C ARG A 890 -18.85 -37.14 21.20
N GLY A 891 -19.46 -37.69 20.15
CA GLY A 891 -20.91 -37.75 20.00
C GLY A 891 -21.48 -36.50 19.34
N ILE A 892 -22.42 -36.69 18.41
CA ILE A 892 -23.15 -35.59 17.77
C ILE A 892 -24.53 -35.48 18.41
N ILE A 893 -24.92 -34.26 18.80
CA ILE A 893 -26.17 -34.01 19.50
C ILE A 893 -27.31 -33.87 18.49
N SER A 894 -28.35 -34.68 18.64
CA SER A 894 -29.63 -34.49 17.93
C SER A 894 -30.70 -34.16 18.96
N GLN A 895 -31.47 -33.11 18.73
CA GLN A 895 -32.45 -32.60 19.70
C GLN A 895 -33.80 -32.38 19.02
N ALA A 896 -34.84 -33.03 19.54
CA ALA A 896 -36.22 -32.79 19.17
C ALA A 896 -36.81 -31.60 19.96
N ASN A 897 -37.98 -31.15 19.52
CA ASN A 897 -38.69 -30.00 20.06
C ASN A 897 -39.64 -30.44 21.21
N ASN A 898 -40.78 -29.76 21.40
CA ASN A 898 -41.75 -30.10 22.46
C ASN A 898 -43.02 -30.78 21.91
N GLU A 899 -42.98 -31.21 20.65
CA GLU A 899 -44.00 -31.98 19.95
C GLU A 899 -43.46 -33.40 19.71
N GLY A 900 -44.35 -34.40 19.55
CA GLY A 900 -43.90 -35.76 19.23
C GLY A 900 -43.25 -35.82 17.85
N GLU A 901 -41.95 -36.06 17.80
CA GLU A 901 -41.11 -36.02 16.60
C GLU A 901 -40.49 -37.37 16.26
N THR A 902 -39.95 -37.49 15.04
CA THR A 902 -39.10 -38.61 14.66
C THR A 902 -37.69 -38.08 14.44
N LEU A 903 -36.73 -38.55 15.24
CA LEU A 903 -35.34 -38.11 15.19
C LEU A 903 -34.42 -39.29 14.89
N ASP A 904 -33.68 -39.16 13.79
CA ASP A 904 -32.69 -40.13 13.37
C ASP A 904 -31.27 -39.60 13.65
N GLY A 905 -30.49 -40.38 14.39
CA GLY A 905 -29.04 -40.24 14.56
C GLY A 905 -28.26 -40.52 13.28
N TRP A 906 -26.95 -40.67 13.38
CA TRP A 906 -26.06 -41.04 12.28
C TRP A 906 -25.33 -42.35 12.60
N ASN A 907 -24.59 -42.91 11.65
CA ASN A 907 -23.79 -44.12 11.87
C ASN A 907 -22.46 -43.75 12.58
N GLY A 908 -22.56 -43.31 13.83
CA GLY A 908 -21.47 -43.04 14.75
C GLY A 908 -22.03 -42.75 16.15
N ASN A 909 -21.23 -42.21 17.06
CA ASN A 909 -21.75 -41.92 18.40
C ASN A 909 -22.74 -40.75 18.35
N ASP A 910 -23.91 -40.95 18.94
CA ASP A 910 -24.98 -39.96 19.03
C ASP A 910 -25.33 -39.63 20.47
N ILE A 911 -25.71 -38.37 20.69
CA ILE A 911 -26.40 -37.93 21.91
C ILE A 911 -27.77 -37.42 21.48
N ILE A 912 -28.81 -38.23 21.69
CA ILE A 912 -30.18 -37.90 21.29
C ILE A 912 -30.98 -37.38 22.48
N GLN A 913 -31.69 -36.28 22.29
CA GLN A 913 -32.61 -35.68 23.27
C GLN A 913 -33.99 -35.53 22.63
N GLY A 914 -34.97 -36.34 23.04
CA GLY A 914 -36.35 -36.27 22.55
C GLY A 914 -37.07 -35.01 23.05
N GLY A 915 -37.03 -34.75 24.35
CA GLY A 915 -37.57 -33.51 24.92
C GLY A 915 -38.94 -33.73 25.54
N GLU A 916 -39.96 -33.01 25.07
CA GLU A 916 -41.36 -33.25 25.48
C GLU A 916 -42.14 -33.78 24.28
N GLY A 917 -43.13 -34.65 24.49
CA GLY A 917 -43.91 -35.26 23.42
C GLY A 917 -43.69 -36.77 23.35
N ASP A 918 -44.51 -37.47 22.56
CA ASP A 918 -44.33 -38.90 22.31
C ASP A 918 -43.40 -39.07 21.10
N ASP A 919 -42.10 -39.26 21.34
CA ASP A 919 -41.06 -39.23 20.31
C ASP A 919 -40.71 -40.62 19.74
N ILE A 920 -40.19 -40.66 18.51
CA ILE A 920 -39.56 -41.83 17.92
C ILE A 920 -38.09 -41.51 17.65
N LEU A 921 -37.21 -42.08 18.46
CA LEU A 921 -35.78 -41.78 18.47
C LEU A 921 -35.01 -43.00 17.94
N ASP A 922 -34.34 -42.89 16.80
CA ASP A 922 -33.49 -43.95 16.25
C ASP A 922 -32.02 -43.50 16.24
N ALA A 923 -31.23 -44.04 17.16
CA ALA A 923 -29.81 -43.70 17.31
C ALA A 923 -28.88 -44.41 16.33
N SER A 924 -29.39 -45.24 15.41
CA SER A 924 -28.55 -45.97 14.43
C SER A 924 -27.41 -46.76 15.12
N ASN A 925 -26.29 -47.03 14.44
CA ASN A 925 -25.15 -47.72 15.05
C ASN A 925 -24.18 -46.71 15.68
N GLY A 926 -23.58 -47.06 16.81
CA GLY A 926 -22.55 -46.27 17.46
C GLY A 926 -22.50 -46.62 18.95
N SER A 927 -21.81 -45.82 19.76
CA SER A 927 -22.03 -45.82 21.21
C SER A 927 -22.90 -44.63 21.57
N ASN A 928 -24.18 -44.89 21.74
CA ASN A 928 -25.21 -43.85 21.75
C ASN A 928 -25.73 -43.57 23.15
N ILE A 929 -26.07 -42.31 23.41
CA ILE A 929 -26.76 -41.88 24.62
C ILE A 929 -28.09 -41.27 24.18
N VAL A 930 -29.20 -41.90 24.55
CA VAL A 930 -30.55 -41.47 24.15
C VAL A 930 -31.38 -41.14 25.38
N TYR A 931 -31.95 -39.94 25.38
CA TYR A 931 -32.92 -39.48 26.36
C TYR A 931 -34.25 -39.27 25.64
N GLY A 932 -35.29 -40.03 25.99
CA GLY A 932 -36.67 -39.81 25.51
C GLY A 932 -37.18 -38.47 26.02
N GLY A 933 -37.26 -38.32 27.33
CA GLY A 933 -37.64 -37.06 27.96
C GLY A 933 -38.98 -37.19 28.66
N ALA A 934 -40.02 -36.48 28.21
CA ALA A 934 -41.35 -36.55 28.80
C ALA A 934 -42.40 -36.85 27.73
N GLY A 935 -43.17 -37.92 27.90
CA GLY A 935 -44.10 -38.46 26.91
C GLY A 935 -43.88 -39.96 26.78
N ASN A 936 -44.62 -40.64 25.91
CA ASN A 936 -44.44 -42.07 25.66
C ASN A 936 -43.52 -42.26 24.46
N ASP A 937 -42.23 -42.38 24.72
CA ASP A 937 -41.19 -42.37 23.72
C ASP A 937 -40.89 -43.78 23.20
N THR A 938 -40.49 -43.86 21.93
CA THR A 938 -39.98 -45.09 21.31
C THR A 938 -38.52 -44.90 20.95
N ILE A 939 -37.62 -45.48 21.74
CA ILE A 939 -36.17 -45.41 21.57
C ILE A 939 -35.66 -46.67 20.87
N LYS A 940 -34.91 -46.49 19.78
CA LYS A 940 -34.31 -47.57 18.99
C LYS A 940 -32.82 -47.34 18.80
N THR A 941 -32.08 -48.43 18.83
CA THR A 941 -30.68 -48.47 18.41
C THR A 941 -30.52 -49.41 17.22
N GLY A 942 -29.45 -49.20 16.46
CA GLY A 942 -29.04 -50.15 15.44
C GLY A 942 -28.61 -51.47 16.05
N ASN A 943 -28.89 -52.58 15.36
CA ASN A 943 -28.54 -53.91 15.83
C ASN A 943 -27.04 -54.08 16.18
N TYR A 944 -26.14 -53.32 15.54
CA TYR A 944 -24.69 -53.36 15.78
C TYR A 944 -24.17 -52.14 16.53
N SER A 945 -25.04 -51.43 17.25
CA SER A 945 -24.68 -50.38 18.19
C SER A 945 -23.99 -51.01 19.42
N PHE A 946 -23.08 -50.30 20.07
CA PHE A 946 -22.25 -50.82 21.18
C PHE A 946 -22.41 -49.95 22.43
N ASP A 947 -22.57 -50.55 23.60
CA ASP A 947 -22.51 -49.85 24.89
C ASP A 947 -23.47 -48.64 24.97
N ASN A 948 -24.74 -48.82 24.55
CA ASN A 948 -25.69 -47.70 24.51
C ASN A 948 -26.24 -47.39 25.91
N ILE A 949 -26.58 -46.13 26.15
CA ILE A 949 -27.29 -45.68 27.35
C ILE A 949 -28.66 -45.15 26.92
N LEU A 950 -29.71 -45.86 27.29
CA LEU A 950 -31.08 -45.56 26.91
C LEU A 950 -31.87 -45.13 28.15
N VAL A 951 -32.44 -43.94 28.10
CA VAL A 951 -33.23 -43.34 29.19
C VAL A 951 -34.58 -42.96 28.60
N GLY A 952 -35.65 -43.65 29.01
CA GLY A 952 -37.01 -43.31 28.59
C GLY A 952 -37.39 -41.92 29.12
N GLY A 953 -37.36 -41.77 30.43
CA GLY A 953 -37.72 -40.54 31.10
C GLY A 953 -39.13 -40.65 31.66
N LYS A 954 -39.92 -39.58 31.65
CA LYS A 954 -41.28 -39.60 32.20
C LYS A 954 -42.28 -40.04 31.14
N GLY A 955 -42.95 -41.16 31.35
CA GLY A 955 -44.09 -41.58 30.54
C GLY A 955 -44.23 -43.09 30.54
N ASN A 956 -44.54 -43.68 29.40
CA ASN A 956 -44.52 -45.13 29.27
C ASN A 956 -43.73 -45.44 28.02
N ASP A 957 -42.44 -45.61 28.20
CA ASP A 957 -41.50 -45.61 27.08
C ASP A 957 -41.28 -47.03 26.55
N THR A 958 -40.86 -47.13 25.30
CA THR A 958 -40.47 -48.40 24.67
C THR A 958 -39.03 -48.30 24.20
N LEU A 959 -38.14 -49.10 24.79
CA LEU A 959 -36.70 -49.06 24.57
C LEU A 959 -36.25 -50.36 23.88
N TYR A 960 -35.67 -50.23 22.69
CA TYR A 960 -35.15 -51.36 21.91
C TYR A 960 -33.62 -51.43 22.03
N GLY A 961 -33.15 -52.56 22.56
CA GLY A 961 -31.73 -52.91 22.66
C GLY A 961 -31.11 -53.36 21.35
N SER A 962 -29.79 -53.37 21.35
CA SER A 962 -28.89 -53.82 20.29
C SER A 962 -28.47 -55.29 20.51
N TYR A 963 -27.52 -55.79 19.73
CA TYR A 963 -26.94 -57.12 19.97
C TYR A 963 -25.75 -57.11 20.94
N TYR A 964 -25.32 -55.93 21.38
CA TYR A 964 -24.21 -55.72 22.32
C TYR A 964 -24.74 -55.13 23.63
N SER A 965 -23.88 -55.03 24.64
CA SER A 965 -24.27 -54.56 25.96
C SER A 965 -24.96 -53.20 25.91
N ASP A 966 -26.12 -53.11 26.53
CA ASP A 966 -26.89 -51.88 26.68
C ASP A 966 -27.20 -51.55 28.15
N THR A 967 -27.33 -50.26 28.46
CA THR A 967 -27.74 -49.79 29.77
C THR A 967 -29.05 -49.03 29.68
N TYR A 968 -30.09 -49.56 30.33
CA TYR A 968 -31.39 -48.91 30.48
C TYR A 968 -31.45 -48.22 31.83
N LEU A 969 -31.61 -46.90 31.85
CA LEU A 969 -31.72 -46.15 33.09
C LEU A 969 -33.18 -45.86 33.41
N PHE A 970 -33.62 -46.26 34.60
CA PHE A 970 -34.98 -46.02 35.10
C PHE A 970 -34.95 -45.29 36.45
N ASN A 971 -35.65 -44.17 36.55
CA ASN A 971 -35.75 -43.33 37.74
C ASN A 971 -37.16 -43.35 38.34
N LEU A 972 -37.28 -42.80 39.56
CA LEU A 972 -38.56 -42.72 40.25
C LEU A 972 -39.46 -41.67 39.56
N GLY A 973 -40.68 -42.06 39.19
CA GLY A 973 -41.63 -41.23 38.46
C GLY A 973 -41.48 -41.29 36.94
N ASP A 974 -40.68 -42.22 36.41
CA ASP A 974 -40.52 -42.47 34.98
C ASP A 974 -41.74 -43.18 34.38
N GLY A 975 -42.61 -43.80 35.19
CA GLY A 975 -43.84 -44.43 34.74
C GLY A 975 -43.66 -45.89 34.34
N LYS A 976 -44.25 -46.35 33.22
CA LYS A 976 -44.28 -47.78 32.87
C LYS A 976 -43.54 -48.08 31.58
N ASP A 977 -42.26 -48.35 31.71
CA ASP A 977 -41.37 -48.55 30.57
C ASP A 977 -41.32 -50.01 30.14
N THR A 978 -41.16 -50.21 28.84
CA THR A 978 -41.02 -51.52 28.21
C THR A 978 -39.66 -51.63 27.54
N ILE A 979 -38.84 -52.57 28.01
CA ILE A 979 -37.57 -52.95 27.38
C ILE A 979 -37.82 -54.13 26.45
N ILE A 980 -37.36 -53.99 25.21
CA ILE A 980 -37.40 -55.03 24.18
C ILE A 980 -35.96 -55.34 23.81
N GLU A 981 -35.46 -56.46 24.32
CA GLU A 981 -34.13 -56.94 23.95
C GLU A 981 -34.10 -57.58 22.56
N SER A 982 -32.94 -57.41 21.93
CA SER A 982 -32.58 -58.04 20.67
C SER A 982 -31.70 -59.27 20.92
N TYR A 983 -31.32 -59.99 19.87
CA TYR A 983 -30.48 -61.19 20.03
C TYR A 983 -29.08 -60.85 20.52
N ASN A 984 -28.72 -61.25 21.75
CA ASN A 984 -27.40 -60.95 22.32
C ASN A 984 -26.26 -61.76 21.66
N TYR A 985 -25.20 -61.06 21.22
CA TYR A 985 -23.93 -61.69 20.90
C TYR A 985 -23.28 -62.24 22.18
N SER A 986 -22.55 -63.35 22.05
CA SER A 986 -21.89 -64.00 23.18
C SER A 986 -20.96 -63.03 23.93
N GLY A 987 -21.29 -62.73 25.19
CA GLY A 987 -20.51 -61.87 26.08
C GLY A 987 -21.05 -60.45 26.26
N ALA A 988 -22.16 -60.08 25.60
CA ALA A 988 -22.91 -58.87 25.95
C ALA A 988 -23.52 -58.98 27.36
N GLU A 989 -23.58 -57.87 28.09
CA GLU A 989 -24.18 -57.78 29.43
C GLU A 989 -25.15 -56.58 29.47
N ASP A 990 -26.44 -56.87 29.29
CA ASP A 990 -27.49 -55.84 29.34
C ASP A 990 -27.87 -55.52 30.78
N THR A 991 -27.96 -54.23 31.06
CA THR A 991 -28.11 -53.71 32.42
C THR A 991 -29.33 -52.81 32.54
N LEU A 992 -30.30 -53.20 33.39
CA LEU A 992 -31.26 -52.25 33.93
C LEU A 992 -30.67 -51.60 35.18
N ARG A 993 -30.47 -50.27 35.12
CA ARG A 993 -29.95 -49.48 36.22
C ARG A 993 -31.06 -48.62 36.82
N PHE A 994 -31.33 -48.85 38.09
CA PHE A 994 -32.24 -48.01 38.87
C PHE A 994 -31.53 -46.77 39.42
N GLY A 995 -32.18 -45.62 39.26
CA GLY A 995 -31.72 -44.34 39.79
C GLY A 995 -31.60 -44.33 41.32
N LYS A 996 -30.89 -43.34 41.86
CA LYS A 996 -30.53 -43.23 43.30
C LYS A 996 -31.69 -43.27 44.29
N ASP A 997 -32.90 -42.94 43.83
CA ASP A 997 -34.09 -42.82 44.66
C ASP A 997 -34.92 -44.12 44.71
N ILE A 998 -34.49 -45.17 44.00
CA ILE A 998 -35.09 -46.51 44.00
C ILE A 998 -34.14 -47.48 44.71
N LYS A 999 -34.60 -48.13 45.78
CA LYS A 999 -33.83 -49.16 46.49
C LYS A 999 -34.29 -50.55 46.09
N SER A 1000 -33.42 -51.54 46.25
CA SER A 1000 -33.76 -52.93 45.93
C SER A 1000 -34.96 -53.47 46.71
N ALA A 1001 -35.23 -52.96 47.92
CA ALA A 1001 -36.39 -53.36 48.72
C ALA A 1001 -37.71 -52.73 48.24
N ASP A 1002 -37.65 -51.76 47.33
CA ASP A 1002 -38.83 -51.07 46.81
C ASP A 1002 -39.39 -51.73 45.53
N ILE A 1003 -38.64 -52.68 44.95
CA ILE A 1003 -38.95 -53.36 43.69
C ILE A 1003 -39.43 -54.79 43.97
N GLY A 1004 -40.60 -55.14 43.43
CA GLY A 1004 -41.11 -56.50 43.36
C GLY A 1004 -41.04 -57.06 41.93
N THR A 1005 -40.85 -58.37 41.81
CA THR A 1005 -40.74 -59.11 40.54
C THR A 1005 -42.04 -59.86 40.24
N TYR A 1006 -42.63 -59.57 39.07
CA TYR A 1006 -43.91 -60.12 38.64
C TYR A 1006 -43.81 -60.70 37.23
N ARG A 1007 -44.61 -61.72 36.94
CA ARG A 1007 -44.72 -62.29 35.61
C ARG A 1007 -46.06 -61.93 34.98
N ASP A 1008 -46.01 -61.54 33.71
CA ASP A 1008 -47.19 -61.32 32.85
C ASP A 1008 -47.00 -62.10 31.54
N GLY A 1009 -47.55 -63.31 31.48
CA GLY A 1009 -47.35 -64.22 30.35
C GLY A 1009 -45.87 -64.59 30.13
N LYS A 1010 -45.25 -64.00 29.10
CA LYS A 1010 -43.84 -64.19 28.73
C LYS A 1010 -42.91 -63.08 29.23
N ASP A 1011 -43.46 -62.03 29.82
CA ASP A 1011 -42.73 -60.82 30.20
C ASP A 1011 -42.40 -60.85 31.71
N LEU A 1012 -41.29 -60.22 32.09
CA LEU A 1012 -40.90 -59.99 33.48
C LEU A 1012 -41.10 -58.52 33.83
N LEU A 1013 -41.75 -58.25 34.96
CA LEU A 1013 -42.09 -56.90 35.41
C LEU A 1013 -41.37 -56.63 36.74
N PHE A 1014 -40.63 -55.52 36.79
CA PHE A 1014 -40.09 -54.93 38.00
C PHE A 1014 -41.01 -53.79 38.43
N LYS A 1015 -41.88 -54.06 39.41
CA LYS A 1015 -42.86 -53.07 39.88
C LYS A 1015 -42.35 -52.39 41.14
N HIS A 1016 -42.38 -51.06 41.13
CA HIS A 1016 -42.10 -50.30 42.33
C HIS A 1016 -43.32 -50.29 43.26
N LYS A 1017 -43.08 -50.24 44.58
CA LYS A 1017 -44.13 -50.25 45.61
C LYS A 1017 -45.10 -49.05 45.58
N ASN A 1018 -44.82 -48.01 44.79
CA ASN A 1018 -45.76 -46.89 44.61
C ASN A 1018 -46.96 -47.26 43.73
N GLY A 1019 -46.86 -48.35 42.94
CA GLY A 1019 -47.92 -48.82 42.04
C GLY A 1019 -48.09 -48.03 40.74
N GLU A 1020 -47.30 -46.97 40.54
CA GLU A 1020 -47.30 -46.13 39.34
C GLU A 1020 -46.13 -46.49 38.41
N ASP A 1021 -44.95 -46.78 38.99
CA ASP A 1021 -43.72 -47.06 38.26
C ASP A 1021 -43.47 -48.57 38.06
N GLU A 1022 -43.12 -48.96 36.83
CA GLU A 1022 -42.86 -50.35 36.42
C GLU A 1022 -41.87 -50.41 35.27
N VAL A 1023 -40.96 -51.39 35.28
CA VAL A 1023 -40.18 -51.76 34.08
C VAL A 1023 -40.60 -53.15 33.63
N ARG A 1024 -41.06 -53.26 32.39
CA ARG A 1024 -41.45 -54.51 31.73
C ARG A 1024 -40.37 -54.94 30.75
N VAL A 1025 -39.75 -56.10 31.00
CA VAL A 1025 -38.82 -56.74 30.06
C VAL A 1025 -39.58 -57.77 29.25
N LYS A 1026 -39.64 -57.57 27.93
CA LYS A 1026 -40.41 -58.40 27.01
C LYS A 1026 -39.74 -59.75 26.77
N ASN A 1027 -40.55 -60.80 26.64
CA ASN A 1027 -40.14 -62.13 26.16
C ASN A 1027 -39.06 -62.85 27.00
N VAL A 1028 -38.82 -62.43 28.25
CA VAL A 1028 -37.89 -63.10 29.18
C VAL A 1028 -38.17 -64.60 29.25
N PHE A 1029 -39.42 -65.04 29.30
CA PHE A 1029 -39.79 -66.46 29.41
C PHE A 1029 -40.18 -67.12 28.08
N SER A 1030 -39.65 -66.64 26.96
CA SER A 1030 -40.03 -67.10 25.60
C SER A 1030 -39.15 -68.23 25.03
N SER A 1031 -38.30 -68.87 25.85
CA SER A 1031 -37.36 -69.90 25.42
C SER A 1031 -38.01 -71.02 24.59
N ILE A 1032 -37.32 -71.45 23.51
CA ILE A 1032 -37.77 -72.54 22.62
C ILE A 1032 -37.89 -73.89 23.33
N TYR A 1033 -37.25 -74.04 24.49
CA TYR A 1033 -37.22 -75.28 25.26
C TYR A 1033 -38.30 -75.35 26.33
N SER A 1034 -38.59 -74.22 27.01
CA SER A 1034 -39.65 -74.15 28.01
C SER A 1034 -40.00 -72.70 28.36
N ASN A 1035 -41.26 -72.45 28.72
CA ASN A 1035 -41.65 -71.19 29.37
C ASN A 1035 -41.20 -71.11 30.85
N ALA A 1036 -40.45 -72.12 31.33
CA ALA A 1036 -39.97 -72.26 32.72
C ALA A 1036 -38.47 -71.96 32.83
N THR A 1037 -37.87 -71.29 31.86
CA THR A 1037 -36.48 -70.78 31.94
C THR A 1037 -36.43 -69.40 31.30
N ALA A 1038 -35.71 -68.47 31.91
CA ALA A 1038 -35.36 -67.23 31.22
C ALA A 1038 -34.63 -67.57 29.90
N SER A 1039 -34.97 -66.86 28.83
CA SER A 1039 -34.26 -66.90 27.55
C SER A 1039 -32.81 -66.49 27.77
N GLU A 1040 -31.89 -67.00 26.96
CA GLU A 1040 -30.50 -66.50 26.91
C GLU A 1040 -30.35 -65.31 25.92
N HIS A 1041 -31.45 -64.94 25.24
CA HIS A 1041 -31.45 -63.97 24.13
C HIS A 1041 -32.37 -62.78 24.33
N TYR A 1042 -33.21 -62.76 25.37
CA TYR A 1042 -34.25 -61.74 25.56
C TYR A 1042 -34.37 -61.31 27.03
N ASN A 1043 -33.26 -61.43 27.75
CA ASN A 1043 -33.16 -61.31 29.19
C ASN A 1043 -32.11 -60.25 29.50
N LEU A 1044 -32.28 -59.52 30.60
CA LEU A 1044 -31.26 -58.62 31.11
C LEU A 1044 -30.27 -59.41 31.97
N GLU A 1045 -28.98 -59.38 31.70
CA GLU A 1045 -27.98 -60.09 32.51
C GLU A 1045 -27.88 -59.51 33.93
N ARG A 1046 -28.14 -58.20 34.07
CA ARG A 1046 -27.85 -57.48 35.30
C ARG A 1046 -28.87 -56.41 35.66
N ILE A 1047 -29.22 -56.35 36.94
CA ILE A 1047 -30.04 -55.27 37.50
C ILE A 1047 -29.20 -54.56 38.56
N GLU A 1048 -28.96 -53.27 38.40
CA GLU A 1048 -28.12 -52.45 39.28
C GLU A 1048 -28.93 -51.44 40.09
N PHE A 1049 -28.56 -51.25 41.35
CA PHE A 1049 -29.06 -50.19 42.22
C PHE A 1049 -27.93 -49.25 42.64
N ALA A 1050 -28.26 -48.01 42.97
CA ALA A 1050 -27.28 -46.98 43.30
C ALA A 1050 -26.45 -47.24 44.57
N ASP A 1051 -26.89 -48.15 45.46
CA ASP A 1051 -26.12 -48.57 46.64
C ASP A 1051 -25.07 -49.66 46.32
N GLY A 1052 -24.94 -50.05 45.05
CA GLY A 1052 -24.06 -51.12 44.58
C GLY A 1052 -24.68 -52.51 44.67
N THR A 1053 -25.94 -52.63 45.12
CA THR A 1053 -26.67 -53.90 45.03
C THR A 1053 -26.86 -54.28 43.57
N VAL A 1054 -26.62 -55.55 43.27
CA VAL A 1054 -26.80 -56.15 41.94
C VAL A 1054 -27.71 -57.35 42.09
N TRP A 1055 -28.68 -57.51 41.18
CA TRP A 1055 -29.39 -58.77 40.98
C TRP A 1055 -28.95 -59.43 39.69
N THR A 1056 -28.42 -60.64 39.82
CA THR A 1056 -28.22 -61.61 38.73
C THR A 1056 -29.45 -62.51 38.60
N TRP A 1057 -29.56 -63.27 37.52
CA TRP A 1057 -30.65 -64.23 37.35
C TRP A 1057 -30.77 -65.25 38.47
N GLN A 1058 -29.65 -65.70 39.03
CA GLN A 1058 -29.67 -66.59 40.20
C GLN A 1058 -30.36 -65.90 41.38
N GLN A 1059 -30.05 -64.62 41.63
CA GLN A 1059 -30.61 -63.87 42.75
C GLN A 1059 -32.09 -63.52 42.52
N ILE A 1060 -32.52 -63.33 41.27
CA ILE A 1060 -33.93 -63.16 40.92
C ILE A 1060 -34.69 -64.47 41.17
N ALA A 1061 -34.15 -65.61 40.73
CA ALA A 1061 -34.75 -66.92 40.95
C ALA A 1061 -34.86 -67.26 42.45
N GLU A 1062 -33.88 -66.89 43.27
CA GLU A 1062 -33.91 -67.06 44.73
C GLU A 1062 -34.92 -66.13 45.43
N ARG A 1063 -35.05 -64.87 44.98
CA ARG A 1063 -36.03 -63.90 45.52
C ARG A 1063 -37.46 -64.24 45.16
N GLY A 1064 -37.62 -64.86 44.00
CA GLY A 1064 -38.85 -65.39 43.48
C GLY A 1064 -39.69 -64.41 42.66
N ILE A 1065 -40.68 -64.95 41.97
CA ILE A 1065 -41.55 -64.21 41.03
C ILE A 1065 -43.01 -64.39 41.41
N THR A 1066 -43.75 -63.28 41.41
CA THR A 1066 -45.20 -63.32 41.65
C THR A 1066 -45.97 -63.45 40.35
N SER A 1067 -46.85 -64.45 40.25
CA SER A 1067 -47.81 -64.61 39.14
C SER A 1067 -49.23 -64.51 39.69
N GLN A 1068 -50.10 -63.73 39.04
CA GLN A 1068 -51.49 -63.58 39.45
C GLN A 1068 -52.40 -63.75 38.24
N ALA A 1069 -53.37 -64.65 38.35
CA ALA A 1069 -54.43 -64.81 37.37
C ALA A 1069 -55.55 -63.80 37.66
N ASN A 1070 -56.40 -63.61 36.66
CA ASN A 1070 -57.57 -62.75 36.75
C ASN A 1070 -58.78 -63.53 37.31
N ASN A 1071 -59.97 -62.91 37.30
CA ASN A 1071 -61.17 -63.56 37.86
C ASN A 1071 -61.86 -64.54 36.87
N LYS A 1072 -61.12 -65.10 35.89
CA LYS A 1072 -61.59 -66.10 34.91
C LYS A 1072 -60.65 -67.30 34.99
N GLY A 1073 -61.10 -68.48 34.55
CA GLY A 1073 -60.26 -69.67 34.52
C GLY A 1073 -59.10 -69.52 33.53
N GLU A 1074 -57.87 -69.61 34.02
CA GLU A 1074 -56.62 -69.38 33.30
C GLU A 1074 -55.61 -70.52 33.48
N THR A 1075 -54.58 -70.53 32.64
CA THR A 1075 -53.43 -71.42 32.82
C THR A 1075 -52.19 -70.56 33.09
N LEU A 1076 -51.66 -70.66 34.30
CA LEU A 1076 -50.42 -70.00 34.69
C LEU A 1076 -49.29 -71.02 34.78
N HIS A 1077 -48.12 -70.64 34.26
CA HIS A 1077 -46.88 -71.38 34.43
C HIS A 1077 -45.91 -70.52 35.23
N GLY A 1078 -45.37 -71.07 36.33
CA GLY A 1078 -44.26 -70.55 37.11
C GLY A 1078 -42.93 -70.69 36.38
N TRP A 1079 -41.86 -70.26 37.04
CA TRP A 1079 -40.49 -70.40 36.57
C TRP A 1079 -39.82 -71.63 37.23
N ASN A 1080 -38.60 -72.00 36.82
CA ASN A 1080 -37.71 -72.90 37.56
C ASN A 1080 -36.95 -72.07 38.61
N GLY A 1081 -37.69 -71.42 39.51
CA GLY A 1081 -37.24 -70.58 40.61
C GLY A 1081 -38.31 -70.56 41.70
N ASN A 1082 -38.16 -69.76 42.75
CA ASN A 1082 -39.21 -69.67 43.77
C ASN A 1082 -40.40 -68.87 43.21
N ASP A 1083 -41.60 -69.46 43.13
CA ASP A 1083 -42.78 -68.77 42.61
C ASP A 1083 -43.83 -68.51 43.70
N SER A 1084 -44.48 -67.35 43.63
CA SER A 1084 -45.69 -67.02 44.40
C SER A 1084 -46.86 -66.86 43.43
N MET A 1085 -47.77 -67.83 43.39
CA MET A 1085 -48.86 -67.88 42.42
C MET A 1085 -50.24 -67.72 43.07
N GLN A 1086 -51.13 -66.98 42.42
CA GLN A 1086 -52.54 -66.79 42.84
C GLN A 1086 -53.48 -67.01 41.64
N GLY A 1087 -54.42 -67.97 41.72
CA GLY A 1087 -55.39 -68.28 40.66
C GLY A 1087 -56.55 -67.29 40.59
N GLY A 1088 -57.13 -66.92 41.74
CA GLY A 1088 -58.14 -65.88 41.81
C GLY A 1088 -59.55 -66.41 42.04
N LYS A 1089 -60.44 -66.31 41.05
CA LYS A 1089 -61.87 -66.71 41.19
C LYS A 1089 -62.35 -67.70 40.13
N GLY A 1090 -61.50 -68.06 39.18
CA GLY A 1090 -61.84 -68.92 38.06
C GLY A 1090 -61.51 -70.38 38.37
N ASP A 1091 -61.84 -71.29 37.45
CA ASP A 1091 -61.29 -72.65 37.48
C ASP A 1091 -59.90 -72.60 36.82
N ASP A 1092 -58.83 -72.54 37.63
CA ASP A 1092 -57.47 -72.23 37.19
C ASP A 1092 -56.56 -73.46 37.10
N ILE A 1093 -55.58 -73.42 36.19
CA ILE A 1093 -54.49 -74.40 36.11
C ILE A 1093 -53.20 -73.69 36.46
N LEU A 1094 -52.64 -73.97 37.64
CA LEU A 1094 -51.45 -73.34 38.17
C LEU A 1094 -50.30 -74.35 38.18
N ASP A 1095 -49.36 -74.23 37.24
CA ASP A 1095 -48.16 -75.07 37.17
C ASP A 1095 -46.96 -74.29 37.66
N ALA A 1096 -46.55 -74.50 38.91
CA ALA A 1096 -45.50 -73.71 39.58
C ALA A 1096 -44.06 -74.08 39.19
N GLY A 1097 -43.84 -75.08 38.33
CA GLY A 1097 -42.48 -75.47 37.96
C GLY A 1097 -41.66 -75.97 39.16
N ASN A 1098 -40.33 -75.90 39.07
CA ASN A 1098 -39.44 -76.31 40.16
C ASN A 1098 -39.04 -75.09 41.01
N GLY A 1099 -39.03 -75.22 42.34
CA GLY A 1099 -38.62 -74.15 43.25
C GLY A 1099 -39.16 -74.38 44.66
N SER A 1100 -38.98 -73.45 45.59
CA SER A 1100 -39.82 -73.43 46.80
C SER A 1100 -41.03 -72.55 46.50
N ASN A 1101 -42.14 -73.17 46.10
CA ASN A 1101 -43.29 -72.46 45.55
C ASN A 1101 -44.39 -72.24 46.59
N THR A 1102 -45.07 -71.09 46.52
CA THR A 1102 -46.29 -70.81 47.28
C THR A 1102 -47.43 -70.57 46.30
N VAL A 1103 -48.42 -71.47 46.27
CA VAL A 1103 -49.51 -71.46 45.28
C VAL A 1103 -50.85 -71.43 45.98
N TYR A 1104 -51.68 -70.45 45.64
CA TYR A 1104 -53.06 -70.33 46.08
C TYR A 1104 -53.98 -70.40 44.86
N GLY A 1105 -54.88 -71.37 44.79
CA GLY A 1105 -55.89 -71.51 43.74
C GLY A 1105 -56.89 -70.35 43.81
N GLY A 1106 -57.62 -70.24 44.91
CA GLY A 1106 -58.54 -69.13 45.14
C GLY A 1106 -59.98 -69.62 45.26
N ASP A 1107 -60.95 -68.95 44.62
CA ASP A 1107 -62.29 -69.52 44.44
C ASP A 1107 -62.34 -70.20 43.06
N GLY A 1108 -63.09 -71.31 42.89
CA GLY A 1108 -63.18 -72.05 41.63
C GLY A 1108 -62.58 -73.46 41.77
N ASN A 1109 -62.77 -74.33 40.77
CA ASN A 1109 -62.19 -75.68 40.79
C ASN A 1109 -60.80 -75.65 40.13
N ASP A 1110 -59.78 -75.61 40.96
CA ASP A 1110 -58.41 -75.35 40.54
C ASP A 1110 -57.61 -76.64 40.34
N THR A 1111 -56.57 -76.57 39.54
CA THR A 1111 -55.57 -77.62 39.34
C THR A 1111 -54.19 -77.03 39.57
N ILE A 1112 -53.61 -77.31 40.73
CA ILE A 1112 -52.28 -76.87 41.14
C ILE A 1112 -51.28 -77.99 40.92
N LYS A 1113 -50.18 -77.71 40.23
CA LYS A 1113 -49.09 -78.65 39.94
C LYS A 1113 -47.75 -78.04 40.29
N THR A 1114 -46.91 -78.83 40.93
CA THR A 1114 -45.48 -78.53 41.10
C THR A 1114 -44.63 -79.42 40.20
N GLY A 1115 -43.43 -78.96 39.85
CA GLY A 1115 -42.43 -79.79 39.20
C GLY A 1115 -42.01 -80.94 40.12
N ASN A 1116 -41.76 -82.12 39.57
CA ASN A 1116 -41.38 -83.28 40.38
C ASN A 1116 -40.12 -83.03 41.27
N TYR A 1117 -39.20 -82.19 40.81
CA TYR A 1117 -37.96 -81.84 41.52
C TYR A 1117 -38.02 -80.48 42.21
N SER A 1118 -39.23 -79.96 42.46
CA SER A 1118 -39.43 -78.77 43.29
C SER A 1118 -38.85 -78.97 44.69
N PHE A 1119 -38.47 -77.88 45.36
CA PHE A 1119 -38.19 -77.87 46.80
C PHE A 1119 -39.49 -77.83 47.58
N ASP A 1120 -39.44 -77.53 48.87
CA ASP A 1120 -40.63 -77.54 49.72
C ASP A 1120 -41.67 -76.50 49.25
N ASN A 1121 -42.91 -76.94 48.99
CA ASN A 1121 -43.98 -76.08 48.47
C ASN A 1121 -45.11 -75.89 49.49
N ILE A 1122 -45.85 -74.78 49.34
CA ILE A 1122 -47.08 -74.49 50.06
C ILE A 1122 -48.20 -74.37 49.03
N LEU A 1123 -49.15 -75.31 49.06
CA LEU A 1123 -50.23 -75.42 48.07
C LEU A 1123 -51.58 -75.28 48.79
N ALA A 1124 -52.43 -74.39 48.31
CA ALA A 1124 -53.78 -74.21 48.82
C ALA A 1124 -54.75 -74.16 47.64
N GLY A 1125 -55.72 -75.07 47.59
CA GLY A 1125 -56.80 -75.03 46.60
C GLY A 1125 -57.64 -73.78 46.78
N GLY A 1126 -58.16 -73.58 47.99
CA GLY A 1126 -59.07 -72.49 48.30
C GLY A 1126 -60.51 -72.98 48.22
N LYS A 1127 -61.48 -72.16 47.81
CA LYS A 1127 -62.88 -72.59 47.70
C LYS A 1127 -63.17 -73.24 46.37
N GLY A 1128 -63.49 -74.53 46.36
CA GLY A 1128 -63.92 -75.21 45.15
C GLY A 1128 -63.81 -76.71 45.29
N ASN A 1129 -63.39 -77.39 44.22
CA ASN A 1129 -63.04 -78.80 44.30
C ASN A 1129 -61.74 -78.97 43.55
N ASP A 1130 -60.64 -78.92 44.28
CA ASP A 1130 -59.35 -78.63 43.69
C ASP A 1130 -58.49 -79.88 43.56
N TRP A 1131 -57.58 -79.87 42.61
CA TRP A 1131 -56.56 -80.90 42.44
C TRP A 1131 -55.20 -80.33 42.78
N LEU A 1132 -54.57 -80.86 43.82
CA LEU A 1132 -53.25 -80.45 44.30
C LEU A 1132 -52.24 -81.56 44.03
N TYR A 1133 -51.32 -81.34 43.10
CA TYR A 1133 -50.26 -82.28 42.75
C TYR A 1133 -48.93 -81.83 43.37
N GLY A 1134 -48.42 -82.62 44.30
CA GLY A 1134 -47.13 -82.38 44.97
C GLY A 1134 -45.91 -82.80 44.16
N CYS A 1135 -44.76 -82.77 44.83
CA CYS A 1135 -43.42 -83.05 44.32
C CYS A 1135 -42.75 -84.18 45.11
N TYR A 1136 -41.47 -84.45 44.83
CA TYR A 1136 -40.71 -85.49 45.53
C TYR A 1136 -40.16 -85.04 46.90
N ASN A 1137 -40.16 -83.74 47.19
CA ASN A 1137 -39.73 -83.15 48.47
C ASN A 1137 -40.97 -82.75 49.29
N ALA A 1138 -40.77 -82.12 50.46
CA ALA A 1138 -41.85 -81.94 51.43
C ALA A 1138 -42.85 -80.86 51.00
N ASP A 1139 -44.13 -81.23 50.89
CA ASP A 1139 -45.20 -80.30 50.54
C ASP A 1139 -46.15 -80.02 51.70
N THR A 1140 -46.63 -78.77 51.78
CA THR A 1140 -47.67 -78.35 52.73
C THR A 1140 -48.95 -77.99 51.98
N TYR A 1141 -49.99 -78.80 52.18
CA TYR A 1141 -51.33 -78.59 51.63
C TYR A 1141 -52.22 -77.91 52.66
N ILE A 1142 -52.74 -76.73 52.34
CA ILE A 1142 -53.62 -75.98 53.22
C ILE A 1142 -55.07 -76.33 52.90
N PHE A 1143 -55.84 -76.71 53.92
CA PHE A 1143 -57.28 -77.01 53.80
C PHE A 1143 -58.08 -76.34 54.93
N ASN A 1144 -59.06 -75.52 54.57
CA ASN A 1144 -59.93 -74.80 55.49
C ASN A 1144 -61.37 -75.28 55.39
N SER A 1145 -62.23 -74.85 56.33
CA SER A 1145 -63.66 -75.07 56.17
C SER A 1145 -64.23 -74.08 55.15
N GLY A 1146 -65.04 -74.58 54.23
CA GLY A 1146 -65.53 -73.86 53.06
C GLY A 1146 -64.69 -74.09 51.79
N ASP A 1147 -63.61 -74.86 51.88
CA ASP A 1147 -62.71 -75.14 50.74
C ASP A 1147 -63.32 -76.17 49.78
N GLY A 1148 -64.33 -76.94 50.21
CA GLY A 1148 -65.04 -77.89 49.35
C GLY A 1148 -64.35 -79.25 49.24
N GLN A 1149 -64.27 -79.85 48.05
CA GLN A 1149 -63.90 -81.27 47.87
C GLN A 1149 -62.58 -81.45 47.14
N ASP A 1150 -61.49 -81.30 47.87
CA ASP A 1150 -60.15 -81.28 47.28
C ASP A 1150 -59.54 -82.67 47.18
N ILE A 1151 -58.64 -82.82 46.21
CA ILE A 1151 -57.90 -84.04 45.93
C ILE A 1151 -56.42 -83.72 45.93
N ILE A 1152 -55.69 -84.32 46.87
CA ILE A 1152 -54.23 -84.34 46.85
C ILE A 1152 -53.77 -85.56 46.05
N VAL A 1153 -52.87 -85.33 45.11
CA VAL A 1153 -52.15 -86.36 44.37
C VAL A 1153 -50.68 -86.24 44.70
N GLU A 1154 -50.23 -87.10 45.61
CA GLU A 1154 -48.83 -87.14 46.01
C GLU A 1154 -47.93 -87.71 44.91
N ALA A 1155 -46.71 -87.19 44.82
CA ALA A 1155 -45.68 -87.75 43.96
C ALA A 1155 -44.82 -88.76 44.75
N TYR A 1156 -43.89 -89.44 44.08
CA TYR A 1156 -43.05 -90.44 44.74
C TYR A 1156 -42.07 -89.75 45.71
N GLY A 1157 -42.32 -89.80 47.02
CA GLY A 1157 -41.46 -89.17 48.03
C GLY A 1157 -39.99 -89.62 47.96
N TYR A 1158 -39.06 -88.67 47.95
CA TYR A 1158 -37.61 -88.87 48.00
C TYR A 1158 -37.07 -88.39 49.36
N ASN A 1159 -36.00 -88.99 49.88
CA ASN A 1159 -35.28 -88.53 51.09
C ASN A 1159 -36.08 -88.39 52.42
N ASN A 1160 -37.17 -89.15 52.64
CA ASN A 1160 -38.04 -89.00 53.82
C ASN A 1160 -38.63 -87.58 53.94
N ALA A 1161 -39.04 -87.00 52.80
CA ALA A 1161 -39.92 -85.83 52.78
C ALA A 1161 -41.09 -86.00 53.78
N ILE A 1162 -41.50 -84.89 54.40
CA ILE A 1162 -42.59 -84.87 55.36
C ILE A 1162 -43.70 -84.01 54.76
N ASP A 1163 -44.67 -84.67 54.15
CA ASP A 1163 -45.82 -84.00 53.59
C ASP A 1163 -46.84 -83.69 54.69
N ILE A 1164 -47.39 -82.48 54.64
CA ILE A 1164 -48.24 -81.90 55.67
C ILE A 1164 -49.57 -81.50 55.07
N VAL A 1165 -50.66 -82.01 55.62
CA VAL A 1165 -51.98 -81.36 55.47
C VAL A 1165 -52.17 -80.42 56.66
N GLN A 1166 -52.16 -79.11 56.39
CA GLN A 1166 -52.37 -78.06 57.36
C GLN A 1166 -53.83 -77.62 57.35
N PHE A 1167 -54.56 -77.99 58.40
CA PHE A 1167 -55.94 -77.54 58.59
C PHE A 1167 -56.01 -76.13 59.15
N GLY A 1168 -56.92 -75.33 58.59
CA GLY A 1168 -57.22 -73.96 59.03
C GLY A 1168 -57.90 -73.86 60.41
N ASN A 1169 -58.10 -72.61 60.85
CA ASN A 1169 -58.75 -72.30 62.12
C ASN A 1169 -60.21 -72.82 62.15
N GLY A 1170 -60.61 -73.45 63.27
CA GLY A 1170 -61.97 -73.96 63.48
C GLY A 1170 -62.16 -75.46 63.22
N ILE A 1171 -61.20 -76.10 62.55
CA ILE A 1171 -61.13 -77.55 62.39
C ILE A 1171 -60.46 -78.15 63.63
N ASN A 1172 -61.11 -79.12 64.29
CA ASN A 1172 -60.56 -79.84 65.45
C ASN A 1172 -60.72 -81.36 65.24
N PRO A 1173 -60.07 -82.21 66.05
CA PRO A 1173 -60.09 -83.66 65.84
C PRO A 1173 -61.50 -84.26 65.80
N ASN A 1174 -62.40 -83.77 66.66
CA ASN A 1174 -63.75 -84.32 66.84
C ASN A 1174 -64.70 -83.99 65.67
N ASN A 1175 -64.31 -83.07 64.80
CA ASN A 1175 -65.05 -82.68 63.62
C ASN A 1175 -64.43 -83.22 62.34
N LEU A 1176 -63.37 -84.04 62.42
CA LEU A 1176 -62.82 -84.75 61.27
C LEU A 1176 -63.33 -86.20 61.23
N TRP A 1177 -63.56 -86.70 60.02
CA TRP A 1177 -63.96 -88.06 59.75
C TRP A 1177 -63.08 -88.65 58.66
N LEU A 1178 -62.28 -89.65 59.01
CA LEU A 1178 -61.36 -90.34 58.12
C LEU A 1178 -62.00 -91.65 57.66
N GLU A 1179 -62.09 -91.83 56.34
CA GLU A 1179 -62.62 -93.05 55.74
C GLU A 1179 -61.74 -93.53 54.59
N ARG A 1180 -61.70 -94.85 54.43
CA ARG A 1180 -61.09 -95.48 53.26
C ARG A 1180 -62.12 -95.59 52.15
N SER A 1181 -61.83 -95.01 50.99
CA SER A 1181 -62.66 -95.12 49.79
C SER A 1181 -61.84 -95.77 48.67
N GLY A 1182 -62.01 -97.08 48.48
CA GLY A 1182 -61.18 -97.84 47.53
C GLY A 1182 -59.69 -97.85 47.91
N TYR A 1183 -58.86 -97.20 47.10
CA TYR A 1183 -57.42 -96.98 47.36
C TYR A 1183 -57.11 -95.62 47.99
N ASP A 1184 -58.10 -94.74 48.13
CA ASP A 1184 -57.91 -93.37 48.61
C ASP A 1184 -58.24 -93.26 50.11
N LEU A 1185 -57.64 -92.26 50.77
CA LEU A 1185 -58.03 -91.80 52.11
C LEU A 1185 -58.84 -90.50 51.98
N THR A 1186 -60.05 -90.50 52.49
CA THR A 1186 -60.89 -89.30 52.54
C THR A 1186 -60.92 -88.77 53.97
N VAL A 1187 -60.70 -87.47 54.15
CA VAL A 1187 -60.81 -86.76 55.42
C VAL A 1187 -61.89 -85.68 55.29
N SER A 1188 -63.07 -85.97 55.83
CA SER A 1188 -64.26 -85.10 55.76
C SER A 1188 -64.41 -84.26 57.03
N ILE A 1189 -64.92 -83.03 56.90
CA ILE A 1189 -65.34 -82.23 58.05
C ILE A 1189 -66.81 -82.54 58.32
N ASN A 1190 -67.11 -83.00 59.55
CA ASN A 1190 -68.46 -83.40 59.94
C ASN A 1190 -69.42 -82.20 59.90
N LYS A 1191 -70.61 -82.43 59.32
CA LYS A 1191 -71.70 -81.44 59.13
C LYS A 1191 -71.43 -80.38 58.05
N THR A 1192 -70.39 -80.57 57.25
CA THR A 1192 -70.13 -79.82 56.02
C THR A 1192 -69.99 -80.79 54.86
N ASP A 1193 -70.01 -80.28 53.62
CA ASP A 1193 -69.65 -81.08 52.43
C ASP A 1193 -68.14 -81.09 52.17
N ASP A 1194 -67.38 -80.29 52.95
CA ASP A 1194 -65.92 -80.16 52.84
C ASP A 1194 -65.22 -81.50 53.15
N ARG A 1195 -64.33 -81.92 52.24
CA ARG A 1195 -63.44 -83.06 52.45
C ARG A 1195 -62.16 -82.91 51.63
N ILE A 1196 -61.07 -83.47 52.14
CA ILE A 1196 -59.83 -83.63 51.38
C ILE A 1196 -59.56 -85.11 51.13
N THR A 1197 -59.29 -85.47 49.88
CA THR A 1197 -59.06 -86.85 49.44
C THR A 1197 -57.59 -87.01 49.07
N ILE A 1198 -56.87 -87.86 49.78
CA ILE A 1198 -55.49 -88.22 49.46
C ILE A 1198 -55.54 -89.45 48.55
N LYS A 1199 -55.25 -89.23 47.28
CA LYS A 1199 -55.35 -90.24 46.23
C LYS A 1199 -54.30 -91.33 46.42
N ASP A 1200 -54.69 -92.58 46.22
CA ASP A 1200 -53.82 -93.76 46.24
C ASP A 1200 -53.08 -93.99 47.59
N TRP A 1201 -53.55 -93.42 48.70
CA TRP A 1201 -53.01 -93.62 50.06
C TRP A 1201 -52.73 -95.09 50.44
N TYR A 1202 -53.63 -96.00 50.02
CA TYR A 1202 -53.55 -97.43 50.31
C TYR A 1202 -52.83 -98.24 49.23
N TYR A 1203 -52.32 -97.59 48.18
CA TYR A 1203 -51.55 -98.21 47.11
C TYR A 1203 -50.07 -98.43 47.50
N GLY A 1204 -49.45 -97.43 48.15
CA GLY A 1204 -48.05 -97.44 48.57
C GLY A 1204 -47.78 -96.43 49.70
N SER A 1205 -46.69 -96.60 50.45
CA SER A 1205 -46.32 -95.68 51.55
C SER A 1205 -45.79 -94.33 51.06
N ASP A 1206 -45.37 -94.28 49.81
CA ASP A 1206 -44.84 -93.15 49.04
C ASP A 1206 -45.94 -92.26 48.42
N ARG A 1207 -47.22 -92.53 48.71
CA ARG A 1207 -48.40 -91.77 48.25
C ARG A 1207 -49.21 -91.22 49.42
N ARG A 1208 -48.61 -91.17 50.60
CA ARG A 1208 -49.27 -90.78 51.86
C ARG A 1208 -48.81 -89.38 52.25
N ILE A 1209 -49.56 -88.79 53.15
CA ILE A 1209 -49.20 -87.59 53.89
C ILE A 1209 -48.69 -88.03 55.27
N GLU A 1210 -47.47 -87.64 55.64
CA GLU A 1210 -46.85 -88.03 56.91
C GLU A 1210 -47.53 -87.41 58.11
N GLN A 1211 -48.00 -86.16 57.98
CA GLN A 1211 -48.53 -85.38 59.10
C GLN A 1211 -49.78 -84.58 58.73
N PHE A 1212 -50.77 -84.62 59.63
CA PHE A 1212 -51.95 -83.75 59.58
C PHE A 1212 -51.88 -82.79 60.77
N HIS A 1213 -51.84 -81.49 60.49
CA HIS A 1213 -51.66 -80.43 61.49
C HIS A 1213 -52.96 -79.65 61.67
N LEU A 1214 -53.34 -79.41 62.92
CA LEU A 1214 -54.44 -78.51 63.26
C LEU A 1214 -53.92 -77.15 63.71
N ALA A 1215 -54.70 -76.10 63.48
CA ALA A 1215 -54.32 -74.74 63.90
C ALA A 1215 -54.11 -74.56 65.42
N ASN A 1216 -54.61 -75.48 66.25
CA ASN A 1216 -54.38 -75.50 67.71
C ASN A 1216 -53.06 -76.18 68.13
N GLY A 1217 -52.24 -76.62 67.17
CA GLY A 1217 -50.94 -77.26 67.38
C GLY A 1217 -50.97 -78.77 67.53
N LYS A 1218 -52.16 -79.41 67.52
CA LYS A 1218 -52.27 -80.87 67.55
C LYS A 1218 -51.90 -81.49 66.21
N MET A 1219 -51.29 -82.68 66.26
CA MET A 1219 -50.82 -83.39 65.08
C MET A 1219 -51.30 -84.84 65.05
N LEU A 1220 -51.72 -85.31 63.88
CA LEU A 1220 -51.96 -86.72 63.62
C LEU A 1220 -50.88 -87.24 62.67
N LEU A 1221 -50.13 -88.25 63.13
CA LEU A 1221 -49.09 -88.90 62.32
C LEU A 1221 -49.70 -90.00 61.44
N GLU A 1222 -49.12 -90.25 60.27
CA GLU A 1222 -49.50 -91.32 59.33
C GLU A 1222 -49.73 -92.67 60.04
N SER A 1223 -48.81 -93.04 60.94
CA SER A 1223 -48.88 -94.30 61.72
C SER A 1223 -50.14 -94.45 62.59
N GLN A 1224 -50.83 -93.35 62.89
CA GLN A 1224 -52.04 -93.31 63.71
C GLN A 1224 -53.33 -93.26 62.86
N VAL A 1225 -53.21 -92.97 61.56
CA VAL A 1225 -54.36 -92.81 60.64
C VAL A 1225 -55.16 -94.10 60.52
N GLN A 1226 -54.51 -95.25 60.34
CA GLN A 1226 -55.22 -96.54 60.17
C GLN A 1226 -56.09 -96.87 61.40
N ASN A 1227 -55.58 -96.62 62.61
CA ASN A 1227 -56.33 -96.85 63.84
C ASN A 1227 -57.60 -95.98 63.90
N LEU A 1228 -57.54 -94.75 63.40
CA LEU A 1228 -58.71 -93.87 63.31
C LEU A 1228 -59.71 -94.35 62.25
N VAL A 1229 -59.22 -94.71 61.06
CA VAL A 1229 -60.08 -95.21 59.97
C VAL A 1229 -60.82 -96.49 60.41
N ASP A 1230 -60.14 -97.44 61.06
CA ASP A 1230 -60.76 -98.67 61.55
C ASP A 1230 -61.80 -98.39 62.63
N ALA A 1231 -61.51 -97.47 63.56
CA ALA A 1231 -62.44 -97.06 64.62
C ALA A 1231 -63.67 -96.35 64.05
N MET A 1232 -63.49 -95.48 63.06
CA MET A 1232 -64.56 -94.75 62.37
C MET A 1232 -65.40 -95.69 61.49
N ALA A 1233 -64.79 -96.62 60.76
CA ALA A 1233 -65.48 -97.62 59.94
C ALA A 1233 -66.32 -98.61 60.77
N ALA A 1234 -65.83 -99.04 61.94
CA ALA A 1234 -66.61 -99.85 62.89
C ALA A 1234 -67.88 -99.12 63.35
N PHE A 1235 -67.86 -97.79 63.35
CA PHE A 1235 -68.97 -96.94 63.73
C PHE A 1235 -70.02 -96.81 62.62
N THR A 1236 -69.61 -96.60 61.36
CA THR A 1236 -70.53 -96.53 60.21
C THR A 1236 -71.19 -97.88 59.90
N ALA A 1237 -70.47 -98.99 60.07
CA ALA A 1237 -71.02 -100.34 59.93
C ALA A 1237 -72.10 -100.67 60.98
N SER A 1238 -72.19 -99.89 62.06
CA SER A 1238 -73.18 -100.06 63.14
C SER A 1238 -74.43 -99.17 63.01
N SER A 1239 -74.49 -98.25 62.03
CA SER A 1239 -75.58 -97.27 61.90
C SER A 1239 -76.39 -97.47 60.61
N SER A 1240 -77.57 -98.08 60.72
CA SER A 1240 -78.64 -97.98 59.71
C SER A 1240 -79.67 -96.93 60.16
N ALA A 1241 -79.72 -95.80 59.44
CA ALA A 1241 -80.76 -94.76 59.44
C ALA A 1241 -81.00 -93.94 60.72
N GLU A 1242 -80.95 -92.61 60.55
CA GLU A 1242 -81.45 -91.53 61.42
C GLU A 1242 -80.95 -91.49 62.88
N GLY A 1243 -79.86 -90.74 63.08
CA GLY A 1243 -79.76 -89.66 64.06
C GLY A 1243 -80.24 -89.92 65.49
N ASP A 1244 -79.48 -90.69 66.27
CA ASP A 1244 -79.16 -90.36 67.68
C ASP A 1244 -78.05 -91.31 68.16
N PHE A 1245 -76.83 -90.78 68.30
CA PHE A 1245 -75.69 -91.55 68.80
C PHE A 1245 -75.98 -92.01 70.24
N ILE A 1246 -75.79 -93.30 70.56
CA ILE A 1246 -75.74 -93.72 71.97
C ILE A 1246 -74.48 -93.07 72.57
N PRO A 1247 -74.57 -92.26 73.65
CA PRO A 1247 -73.45 -91.50 74.20
C PRO A 1247 -72.19 -92.34 74.48
N ALA A 1248 -72.35 -93.62 74.85
CA ALA A 1248 -71.25 -94.52 75.17
C ALA A 1248 -70.39 -94.90 73.94
N GLN A 1249 -71.01 -95.13 72.77
CA GLN A 1249 -70.26 -95.44 71.56
C GLN A 1249 -69.52 -94.21 71.05
N LYS A 1250 -70.18 -93.04 71.06
CA LYS A 1250 -69.55 -91.76 70.70
C LYS A 1250 -68.38 -91.41 71.64
N GLN A 1251 -68.53 -91.65 72.95
CA GLN A 1251 -67.46 -91.43 73.92
C GLN A 1251 -66.24 -92.35 73.66
N GLN A 1252 -66.47 -93.60 73.22
CA GLN A 1252 -65.39 -94.50 72.86
C GLN A 1252 -64.64 -94.04 71.60
N LEU A 1253 -65.37 -93.55 70.59
CA LEU A 1253 -64.77 -92.96 69.39
C LEU A 1253 -64.01 -91.65 69.71
N ASP A 1254 -64.59 -90.75 70.52
CA ASP A 1254 -63.97 -89.50 70.95
C ASP A 1254 -62.66 -89.75 71.74
N MET A 1255 -62.59 -90.82 72.54
CA MET A 1255 -61.35 -91.22 73.23
C MET A 1255 -60.26 -91.69 72.26
N VAL A 1256 -60.63 -92.45 71.22
CA VAL A 1256 -59.68 -92.90 70.19
C VAL A 1256 -59.21 -91.71 69.36
N ILE A 1257 -60.12 -90.80 68.98
CA ILE A 1257 -59.79 -89.52 68.33
C ILE A 1257 -58.82 -88.74 69.22
N ALA A 1258 -59.15 -88.49 70.49
CA ALA A 1258 -58.28 -87.71 71.37
C ALA A 1258 -56.88 -88.34 71.59
N ALA A 1259 -56.76 -89.67 71.58
CA ALA A 1259 -55.49 -90.38 71.77
C ALA A 1259 -54.62 -90.44 70.50
N SER A 1260 -55.23 -90.36 69.32
CA SER A 1260 -54.51 -90.38 68.04
C SER A 1260 -53.92 -89.03 67.65
N TRP A 1261 -54.47 -87.92 68.15
CA TRP A 1261 -53.91 -86.58 67.91
C TRP A 1261 -53.00 -86.17 69.08
N GLN A 1262 -51.70 -86.00 68.81
CA GLN A 1262 -50.65 -85.68 69.79
C GLN A 1262 -50.50 -84.18 70.03
#